data_AF-A0A9W7E710-F1
#
_entry.id   AF-A0A9W7E710-F1
#
_cell.length_a   1.000
_cell.length_b   1.000
_cell.length_c   1.000
_cell.angle_alpha   90.00
_cell.angle_beta   90.00
_cell.angle_gamma   90.00
#
_symmetry.space_group_name_H-M   'P 1'
#
loop_
_entity.id
_entity.type
_entity.pdbx_description
1 polymer ?
#
loop_
_entity_poly.entity_id
_entity_poly.type
_entity_poly.pdbx_seq_one_letter_code
_entity_poly.pdbx_strand_id
1 'polypeptide(L)'
;MIWTTAQETFTSRNQWTIESVLKQHPCAAISVYSNTLPLNVFKTLMDFGFNVKVVRYDFSKIVKVDEPGYKWALETPRYVDFPHYHIHTSDMLRLLLLFKHGGSYVDMDHVTTGPILGVRGPGRNIFGGERCRSDNPDCLGAKELLQLNVIRAEHIDSANHMNRAGFHTVKSGDTPRYTPCNGLLLNWDANHPVIAAALREIDSNYDPHCWGCLGPRLFGKLMYDTLALPTTVRRKNIFEDVSLLPPGVLYPIDYSEIASILGPTRRYEVEHFMANTYSLGVHFYGKMTNGLKIQSGSTMEKIIHEATVFGKLPFVFLARLGVTAMHIQGIPPGILSFATYLTTKQNSNNPISSSMFISVTYHSGIATHNSDPLEASLVGRAMQSSQRGEVFLMFIEPDQAEYATRLGSPSCAVWPTFMENPVFKGPFRTANDSAPLKVGLLGISHRITVKNFFVQAGAACMFDNAVIYTNTLRVRNSNQAINEQAMKEWHLSMCRGEFVELGWLKSDDFREVLVKNDINLYVSISDAVPNVILDSLAAGIPVISSDTNSIFMSSPYLAGLLTEPRVDDQSAIYHRASHVVDYVASNRREFEKAVRELFEDLDEKATRSWDCLVKSTYKTPMCVDGGGECVIARVPTSTTGF
;
A
#
# COMPACT_ATOMS: atom_id res chain seq x y z
N MET A 1 5.59 -19.96 11.25
CA MET A 1 6.77 -19.69 10.39
C MET A 1 7.89 -19.11 11.25
N ILE A 2 9.14 -19.17 10.83
CA ILE A 2 10.31 -18.80 11.66
C ILE A 2 11.29 -17.94 10.85
N TRP A 3 11.87 -16.92 11.49
CA TRP A 3 12.98 -16.14 10.96
C TRP A 3 14.06 -15.89 12.03
N THR A 4 15.26 -16.42 11.82
CA THR A 4 16.35 -16.43 12.83
C THR A 4 17.58 -15.60 12.45
N THR A 5 17.62 -15.04 11.24
CA THR A 5 18.74 -14.23 10.74
C THR A 5 18.46 -12.74 10.89
N ALA A 6 19.46 -11.89 10.59
CA ALA A 6 19.35 -10.44 10.70
C ALA A 6 18.23 -9.86 9.80
N GLN A 7 17.64 -8.73 10.20
CA GLN A 7 16.50 -8.13 9.51
C GLN A 7 16.82 -7.76 8.05
N GLU A 8 18.06 -7.35 7.78
CA GLU A 8 18.54 -6.90 6.46
C GLU A 8 18.54 -8.04 5.43
N THR A 9 18.55 -9.28 5.91
CA THR A 9 18.45 -10.49 5.07
C THR A 9 16.99 -10.86 4.75
N PHE A 10 16.02 -10.25 5.42
CA PHE A 10 14.60 -10.46 5.14
C PHE A 10 14.21 -9.64 3.91
N THR A 11 13.84 -10.34 2.83
CA THR A 11 13.55 -9.72 1.53
C THR A 11 12.08 -9.90 1.14
N SER A 12 11.68 -9.26 0.05
CA SER A 12 10.35 -9.46 -0.54
C SER A 12 10.04 -10.93 -0.86
N ARG A 13 11.06 -11.77 -1.13
CA ARG A 13 10.86 -13.21 -1.35
C ARG A 13 10.23 -13.91 -0.15
N ASN A 14 10.66 -13.51 1.05
CA ASN A 14 10.16 -14.08 2.30
C ASN A 14 8.76 -13.57 2.60
N GLN A 15 8.48 -12.29 2.30
CA GLN A 15 7.14 -11.75 2.40
C GLN A 15 6.16 -12.41 1.41
N TRP A 16 6.57 -12.67 0.17
CA TRP A 16 5.72 -13.36 -0.82
C TRP A 16 5.30 -14.75 -0.37
N THR A 17 6.16 -15.44 0.39
CA THR A 17 5.79 -16.73 1.00
C THR A 17 4.62 -16.56 1.97
N ILE A 18 4.66 -15.54 2.85
CA ILE A 18 3.54 -15.22 3.77
C ILE A 18 2.29 -14.82 2.98
N GLU A 19 2.43 -13.92 2.01
CA GLU A 19 1.32 -13.49 1.15
C GLU A 19 0.70 -14.65 0.41
N SER A 20 1.49 -15.63 -0.03
CA SER A 20 0.97 -16.79 -0.72
C SER A 20 0.06 -17.63 0.16
N VAL A 21 0.42 -17.82 1.43
CA VAL A 21 -0.44 -18.51 2.41
C VAL A 21 -1.71 -17.71 2.65
N LEU A 22 -1.59 -16.39 2.85
CA LEU A 22 -2.74 -15.50 3.11
C LEU A 22 -3.69 -15.41 1.92
N LYS A 23 -3.18 -15.51 0.69
CA LYS A 23 -4.04 -15.57 -0.50
C LYS A 23 -4.92 -16.82 -0.49
N GLN A 24 -4.35 -17.97 -0.19
CA GLN A 24 -5.05 -19.25 -0.19
C GLN A 24 -5.92 -19.44 1.07
N HIS A 25 -5.51 -18.83 2.18
CA HIS A 25 -6.16 -18.93 3.48
C HIS A 25 -6.29 -17.54 4.13
N PRO A 26 -7.23 -16.68 3.69
CA PRO A 26 -7.36 -15.31 4.20
C PRO A 26 -7.61 -15.22 5.71
N CYS A 27 -8.20 -16.27 6.30
CA CYS A 27 -8.47 -16.37 7.73
C CYS A 27 -7.35 -17.04 8.53
N ALA A 28 -6.22 -17.41 7.91
CA ALA A 28 -5.11 -18.04 8.63
C ALA A 28 -4.51 -17.07 9.66
N ALA A 29 -4.26 -17.58 10.87
CA ALA A 29 -3.52 -16.88 11.90
C ALA A 29 -2.03 -17.22 11.78
N ILE A 30 -1.24 -16.31 11.21
CA ILE A 30 0.19 -16.54 10.97
C ILE A 30 1.01 -15.92 12.10
N SER A 31 1.67 -16.77 12.88
CA SER A 31 2.73 -16.33 13.81
C SER A 31 4.11 -16.54 13.18
N VAL A 32 4.86 -15.45 13.06
CA VAL A 32 6.26 -15.42 12.61
C VAL A 32 7.13 -15.31 13.86
N TYR A 33 7.76 -16.41 14.24
CA TYR A 33 8.67 -16.41 15.39
C TYR A 33 10.03 -15.85 14.98
N SER A 34 10.40 -14.72 15.57
CA SER A 34 11.66 -14.04 15.28
C SER A 34 12.06 -13.12 16.42
N ASN A 35 13.36 -13.09 16.73
CA ASN A 35 13.96 -12.15 17.68
C ASN A 35 14.64 -10.95 16.99
N THR A 36 14.73 -10.96 15.67
CA THR A 36 15.44 -9.96 14.86
C THR A 36 14.50 -9.07 14.04
N LEU A 37 13.35 -9.58 13.60
CA LEU A 37 12.38 -8.77 12.84
C LEU A 37 11.68 -7.72 13.74
N PRO A 38 11.37 -6.52 13.23
CA PRO A 38 10.51 -5.55 13.93
C PRO A 38 9.10 -6.09 14.13
N LEU A 39 8.46 -5.75 15.25
CA LEU A 39 7.08 -6.21 15.54
C LEU A 39 6.05 -5.68 14.53
N ASN A 40 6.34 -4.53 13.92
CA ASN A 40 5.48 -3.86 12.94
C ASN A 40 5.87 -4.16 11.48
N VAL A 41 6.78 -5.11 11.21
CA VAL A 41 7.26 -5.41 9.85
C VAL A 41 6.12 -5.78 8.88
N PHE A 42 5.01 -6.33 9.39
CA PHE A 42 3.83 -6.70 8.61
C PHE A 42 2.66 -5.73 8.74
N LYS A 43 2.91 -4.47 9.14
CA LYS A 43 1.85 -3.47 9.34
C LYS A 43 0.91 -3.36 8.13
N THR A 44 1.46 -3.31 6.93
CA THR A 44 0.67 -3.24 5.70
C THR A 44 -0.32 -4.39 5.61
N LEU A 45 0.12 -5.64 5.81
CA LEU A 45 -0.78 -6.81 5.77
C LEU A 45 -1.87 -6.73 6.85
N MET A 46 -1.53 -6.26 8.06
CA MET A 46 -2.50 -6.06 9.14
C MET A 46 -3.52 -4.96 8.83
N ASP A 47 -3.11 -3.87 8.18
CA ASP A 47 -4.00 -2.78 7.76
C ASP A 47 -5.02 -3.26 6.71
N PHE A 48 -4.67 -4.29 5.92
CA PHE A 48 -5.58 -4.97 4.99
C PHE A 48 -6.47 -6.04 5.67
N GLY A 49 -6.38 -6.20 6.99
CA GLY A 49 -7.20 -7.13 7.77
C GLY A 49 -6.64 -8.54 7.93
N PHE A 50 -5.42 -8.83 7.47
CA PHE A 50 -4.82 -10.16 7.66
C PHE A 50 -4.28 -10.35 9.09
N ASN A 51 -4.43 -11.57 9.62
CA ASN A 51 -3.92 -11.94 10.93
C ASN A 51 -2.49 -12.48 10.84
N VAL A 52 -1.52 -11.56 10.76
CA VAL A 52 -0.09 -11.89 10.78
C VAL A 52 0.62 -11.09 11.87
N LYS A 53 1.44 -11.78 12.68
CA LYS A 53 2.19 -11.13 13.76
C LYS A 53 3.60 -11.70 13.92
N VAL A 54 4.52 -10.85 14.37
CA VAL A 54 5.83 -11.29 14.85
C VAL A 54 5.74 -11.65 16.33
N VAL A 55 6.32 -12.79 16.69
CA VAL A 55 6.35 -13.29 18.07
C VAL A 55 7.81 -13.48 18.49
N ARG A 56 8.18 -12.92 19.63
CA ARG A 56 9.49 -13.17 20.25
C ARG A 56 9.50 -14.57 20.85
N TYR A 57 10.59 -15.31 20.66
CA TYR A 57 10.75 -16.64 21.23
C TYR A 57 11.89 -16.67 22.23
N ASP A 58 11.72 -17.56 23.21
CA ASP A 58 12.70 -17.88 24.23
C ASP A 58 12.53 -19.38 24.51
N PHE A 59 13.57 -20.17 24.23
CA PHE A 59 13.51 -21.61 24.39
C PHE A 59 13.13 -22.03 25.81
N SER A 60 13.61 -21.30 26.83
CA SER A 60 13.31 -21.59 28.24
C SER A 60 11.82 -21.43 28.59
N LYS A 61 11.08 -20.65 27.80
CA LYS A 61 9.64 -20.46 27.96
C LYS A 61 8.81 -21.42 27.12
N ILE A 62 9.42 -21.99 26.07
CA ILE A 62 8.75 -22.93 25.17
C ILE A 62 8.79 -24.34 25.74
N VAL A 63 9.94 -24.78 26.27
CA VAL A 63 10.13 -26.16 26.76
C VAL A 63 10.41 -26.18 28.27
N LYS A 64 9.73 -27.07 28.99
CA LYS A 64 9.89 -27.28 30.43
C LYS A 64 10.89 -28.39 30.71
N VAL A 65 11.39 -28.44 31.96
CA VAL A 65 12.24 -29.53 32.45
C VAL A 65 11.55 -30.88 32.19
N ASP A 66 12.34 -31.87 31.78
CA ASP A 66 11.94 -33.25 31.44
C ASP A 66 11.06 -33.40 30.18
N GLU A 67 10.79 -32.32 29.44
CA GLU A 67 10.11 -32.42 28.14
C GLU A 67 11.10 -32.74 27.01
N PRO A 68 10.65 -33.45 25.95
CA PRO A 68 11.46 -33.66 24.76
C PRO A 68 11.98 -32.34 24.17
N GLY A 69 13.29 -32.28 23.93
CA GLY A 69 13.99 -31.11 23.41
C GLY A 69 14.51 -30.15 24.48
N TYR A 70 14.25 -30.43 25.77
CA TYR A 70 14.70 -29.60 26.87
C TYR A 70 16.23 -29.50 26.95
N LYS A 71 16.93 -30.63 26.75
CA LYS A 71 18.39 -30.66 26.88
C LYS A 71 19.05 -29.79 25.81
N TRP A 72 18.64 -29.93 24.55
CA TRP A 72 19.16 -29.08 23.47
C TRP A 72 18.82 -27.60 23.71
N ALA A 73 17.60 -27.30 24.14
CA ALA A 73 17.16 -25.93 24.45
C ALA A 73 17.98 -25.28 25.56
N LEU A 74 18.34 -26.04 26.60
CA LEU A 74 19.21 -25.59 27.69
C LEU A 74 20.65 -25.35 27.22
N GLU A 75 21.15 -26.21 26.34
CA GLU A 75 22.53 -26.15 25.84
C GLU A 75 22.71 -25.23 24.62
N THR A 76 21.63 -24.67 24.06
CA THR A 76 21.66 -23.81 22.86
C THR A 76 22.73 -22.73 22.89
N PRO A 77 22.98 -22.00 24.01
CA PRO A 77 24.04 -20.99 24.08
C PRO A 77 25.45 -21.53 23.81
N ARG A 78 25.70 -22.84 24.02
CA ARG A 78 26.99 -23.48 23.72
C ARG A 78 27.24 -23.68 22.23
N TYR A 79 26.19 -23.63 21.42
CA TYR A 79 26.25 -23.99 20.01
C TYR A 79 26.30 -22.77 19.07
N VAL A 80 26.31 -21.55 19.62
CA VAL A 80 26.23 -20.29 18.85
C VAL A 80 27.36 -20.19 17.81
N ASP A 81 28.56 -20.63 18.17
CA ASP A 81 29.75 -20.55 17.31
C ASP A 81 29.92 -21.75 16.37
N PHE A 82 29.05 -22.76 16.46
CA PHE A 82 29.14 -23.95 15.62
C PHE A 82 28.53 -23.70 14.22
N PRO A 83 29.02 -24.44 13.20
CA PRO A 83 28.42 -24.37 11.88
C PRO A 83 26.93 -24.72 11.94
N HIS A 84 26.12 -24.06 11.12
CA HIS A 84 24.68 -24.33 10.99
C HIS A 84 23.77 -23.93 12.17
N TYR A 85 24.29 -23.24 13.20
CA TYR A 85 23.53 -22.77 14.36
C TYR A 85 22.15 -22.19 14.01
N HIS A 86 22.06 -21.24 13.07
CA HIS A 86 20.78 -20.62 12.69
C HIS A 86 19.78 -21.60 12.04
N ILE A 87 20.27 -22.57 11.27
CA ILE A 87 19.46 -23.61 10.63
C ILE A 87 18.93 -24.55 11.70
N HIS A 88 19.81 -25.07 12.57
CA HIS A 88 19.45 -25.94 13.68
C HIS A 88 18.50 -25.26 14.67
N THR A 89 18.68 -23.97 14.93
CA THR A 89 17.75 -23.16 15.74
C THR A 89 16.35 -23.14 15.11
N SER A 90 16.26 -22.97 13.80
CA SER A 90 14.97 -22.95 13.08
C SER A 90 14.33 -24.34 13.01
N ASP A 91 15.13 -25.39 12.84
CA ASP A 91 14.69 -26.78 12.89
C ASP A 91 14.22 -27.20 14.29
N MET A 92 14.89 -26.76 15.35
CA MET A 92 14.45 -27.02 16.71
C MET A 92 13.14 -26.28 17.02
N LEU A 93 13.08 -24.98 16.71
CA LEU A 93 11.91 -24.15 16.99
C LEU A 93 10.65 -24.70 16.30
N ARG A 94 10.73 -25.13 15.03
CA ARG A 94 9.55 -25.67 14.35
C ARG A 94 9.02 -26.92 15.04
N LEU A 95 9.90 -27.81 15.51
CA LEU A 95 9.51 -29.03 16.20
C LEU A 95 8.92 -28.74 17.58
N LEU A 96 9.58 -27.88 18.38
CA LEU A 96 9.07 -27.49 19.69
C LEU A 96 7.71 -26.79 19.61
N LEU A 97 7.53 -25.87 18.66
CA LEU A 97 6.28 -25.15 18.48
C LEU A 97 5.14 -26.07 18.04
N LEU A 98 5.40 -26.99 17.10
CA LEU A 98 4.41 -28.00 16.69
C LEU A 98 4.09 -28.96 17.83
N PHE A 99 5.09 -29.40 18.60
CA PHE A 99 4.86 -30.23 19.78
C PHE A 99 3.96 -29.52 20.81
N LYS A 100 4.16 -28.21 21.01
CA LYS A 100 3.42 -27.43 22.01
C LYS A 100 2.03 -27.00 21.59
N HIS A 101 1.87 -26.60 20.34
CA HIS A 101 0.67 -25.91 19.88
C HIS A 101 -0.07 -26.65 18.76
N GLY A 102 0.57 -27.64 18.13
CA GLY A 102 0.08 -28.21 16.89
C GLY A 102 0.05 -27.19 15.75
N GLY A 103 -0.74 -27.46 14.73
CA GLY A 103 -0.94 -26.60 13.57
C GLY A 103 0.01 -26.91 12.42
N SER A 104 0.37 -25.89 11.64
CA SER A 104 1.19 -26.05 10.43
C SER A 104 2.43 -25.18 10.48
N TYR A 105 3.55 -25.74 10.04
CA TYR A 105 4.79 -25.04 9.78
C TYR A 105 5.08 -25.00 8.28
N VAL A 106 5.51 -23.83 7.81
CA VAL A 106 5.88 -23.54 6.42
C VAL A 106 7.16 -22.70 6.46
N ASP A 107 8.19 -23.12 5.74
CA ASP A 107 9.43 -22.35 5.58
C ASP A 107 9.16 -21.02 4.86
N MET A 108 10.01 -20.01 5.13
CA MET A 108 9.89 -18.66 4.57
C MET A 108 10.44 -18.51 3.14
N ASP A 109 10.61 -19.62 2.45
CA ASP A 109 11.05 -19.75 1.07
C ASP A 109 10.21 -20.80 0.32
N HIS A 110 8.96 -21.02 0.76
CA HIS A 110 7.97 -21.85 0.09
C HIS A 110 6.72 -21.08 -0.34
N VAL A 111 6.49 -20.97 -1.64
CA VAL A 111 5.31 -20.27 -2.18
C VAL A 111 4.18 -21.27 -2.40
N THR A 112 3.03 -21.02 -1.76
CA THR A 112 1.85 -21.87 -1.89
C THR A 112 1.00 -21.45 -3.09
N THR A 113 0.88 -22.33 -4.08
CA THR A 113 0.06 -22.11 -5.28
C THR A 113 -1.38 -22.55 -5.10
N GLY A 114 -1.67 -23.36 -4.08
CA GLY A 114 -3.01 -23.85 -3.74
C GLY A 114 -3.23 -24.02 -2.23
N PRO A 115 -4.41 -24.51 -1.82
CA PRO A 115 -4.77 -24.63 -0.41
C PRO A 115 -4.00 -25.75 0.30
N ILE A 116 -2.95 -25.38 1.05
CA ILE A 116 -2.15 -26.32 1.83
C ILE A 116 -2.73 -26.70 3.21
N LEU A 117 -3.55 -25.84 3.83
CA LEU A 117 -4.21 -26.17 5.10
C LEU A 117 -5.42 -27.06 4.81
N GLY A 118 -5.56 -28.18 5.53
CA GLY A 118 -6.64 -29.15 5.32
C GLY A 118 -6.41 -30.19 4.22
N VAL A 119 -5.22 -30.24 3.60
CA VAL A 119 -4.80 -31.38 2.78
C VAL A 119 -4.95 -32.68 3.59
N ARG A 120 -5.35 -33.76 2.92
CA ARG A 120 -5.57 -35.08 3.54
C ARG A 120 -4.71 -36.14 2.88
N GLY A 121 -4.25 -37.10 3.67
CA GLY A 121 -3.63 -38.33 3.20
C GLY A 121 -4.13 -39.53 4.03
N PRO A 122 -3.40 -40.66 4.08
CA PRO A 122 -3.73 -41.77 4.99
C PRO A 122 -3.86 -41.36 6.46
N GLY A 123 -2.98 -40.49 6.96
CA GLY A 123 -3.09 -39.84 8.26
C GLY A 123 -3.29 -38.32 8.17
N ARG A 124 -3.67 -37.70 9.29
CA ARG A 124 -3.97 -36.26 9.39
C ARG A 124 -2.71 -35.39 9.44
N ASN A 125 -1.63 -35.90 10.02
CA ASN A 125 -0.38 -35.18 10.22
C ASN A 125 0.51 -35.33 8.97
N ILE A 126 0.90 -34.25 8.33
CA ILE A 126 1.45 -34.32 6.97
C ILE A 126 2.92 -33.87 6.92
N PHE A 127 3.73 -34.71 6.28
CA PHE A 127 5.02 -34.37 5.70
C PHE A 127 4.88 -34.09 4.20
N GLY A 128 5.59 -33.07 3.71
CA GLY A 128 5.94 -33.05 2.29
C GLY A 128 7.07 -34.03 2.00
N GLY A 129 7.02 -34.71 0.86
CA GLY A 129 8.11 -35.57 0.40
C GLY A 129 8.98 -34.89 -0.64
N GLU A 130 10.26 -35.24 -0.70
CA GLU A 130 11.17 -34.87 -1.79
C GLU A 130 11.88 -36.12 -2.31
N ARG A 131 12.33 -36.09 -3.57
CA ARG A 131 13.22 -37.14 -4.08
C ARG A 131 14.62 -36.93 -3.48
N CYS A 132 15.21 -38.01 -3.00
CA CYS A 132 16.54 -37.95 -2.44
C CYS A 132 17.63 -37.92 -3.50
N ARG A 133 18.72 -37.28 -3.13
CA ARG A 133 20.02 -37.36 -3.81
C ARG A 133 20.99 -38.16 -2.93
N SER A 134 22.18 -38.43 -3.46
CA SER A 134 23.20 -39.25 -2.79
C SER A 134 23.80 -38.63 -1.52
N ASP A 135 23.48 -37.37 -1.24
CA ASP A 135 23.88 -36.62 -0.05
C ASP A 135 23.02 -36.92 1.19
N ASN A 136 21.89 -37.62 1.04
CA ASN A 136 21.03 -38.04 2.14
C ASN A 136 20.99 -39.58 2.25
N PRO A 137 21.70 -40.18 3.23
CA PRO A 137 21.73 -41.63 3.39
C PRO A 137 20.45 -42.20 4.02
N ASP A 138 19.61 -41.37 4.64
CA ASP A 138 18.47 -41.76 5.47
C ASP A 138 17.13 -41.83 4.68
N CYS A 139 17.21 -41.97 3.37
CA CYS A 139 16.04 -41.93 2.47
C CYS A 139 15.37 -43.27 2.27
N LEU A 140 14.05 -43.32 2.14
CA LEU A 140 13.30 -44.57 2.03
C LEU A 140 12.78 -44.83 0.61
N GLY A 141 12.70 -46.11 0.24
CA GLY A 141 12.02 -46.55 -0.97
C GLY A 141 10.50 -46.59 -0.78
N ALA A 142 9.75 -46.54 -1.88
CA ALA A 142 8.28 -46.55 -1.84
C ALA A 142 7.68 -47.76 -1.08
N LYS A 143 8.32 -48.94 -1.16
CA LYS A 143 7.88 -50.14 -0.43
C LYS A 143 8.05 -49.98 1.09
N GLU A 144 9.13 -49.36 1.54
CA GLU A 144 9.40 -49.11 2.96
C GLU A 144 8.40 -48.11 3.54
N LEU A 145 8.11 -47.05 2.78
CA LEU A 145 7.08 -46.07 3.13
C LEU A 145 5.68 -46.69 3.23
N LEU A 146 5.35 -47.60 2.30
CA LEU A 146 4.07 -48.33 2.36
C LEU A 146 3.99 -49.23 3.60
N GLN A 147 5.08 -49.87 4.01
CA GLN A 147 5.12 -50.68 5.24
C GLN A 147 4.91 -49.87 6.52
N LEU A 148 5.23 -48.57 6.49
CA LEU A 148 4.97 -47.65 7.60
C LEU A 148 3.55 -47.08 7.59
N ASN A 149 2.73 -47.40 6.58
CA ASN A 149 1.39 -46.84 6.36
C ASN A 149 1.36 -45.32 6.14
N VAL A 150 2.51 -44.68 5.87
CA VAL A 150 2.58 -43.22 5.63
C VAL A 150 2.19 -42.84 4.21
N ILE A 151 2.09 -43.81 3.31
CA ILE A 151 1.57 -43.66 1.94
C ILE A 151 0.56 -44.76 1.66
N ARG A 152 -0.25 -44.60 0.61
CA ARG A 152 -1.18 -45.61 0.12
C ARG A 152 -0.64 -46.25 -1.15
N ALA A 153 -1.09 -47.47 -1.46
CA ALA A 153 -0.71 -48.17 -2.68
C ALA A 153 -1.08 -47.39 -3.95
N GLU A 154 -2.18 -46.62 -3.91
CA GLU A 154 -2.62 -45.73 -4.99
C GLU A 154 -1.65 -44.57 -5.27
N HIS A 155 -0.77 -44.23 -4.32
CA HIS A 155 0.27 -43.21 -4.53
C HIS A 155 1.54 -43.78 -5.19
N ILE A 156 1.60 -45.10 -5.42
CA ILE A 156 2.71 -45.77 -6.08
C ILE A 156 2.39 -45.94 -7.57
N ASP A 157 3.17 -45.30 -8.43
CA ASP A 157 3.07 -45.42 -9.88
C ASP A 157 4.05 -46.50 -10.40
N SER A 158 3.58 -47.26 -11.40
CA SER A 158 4.34 -48.32 -12.09
C SER A 158 4.71 -47.96 -13.53
N ALA A 159 4.32 -46.77 -14.01
CA ALA A 159 4.60 -46.30 -15.36
C ALA A 159 6.04 -45.76 -15.52
N ASN A 160 6.66 -46.06 -16.67
CA ASN A 160 8.04 -45.68 -17.04
C ASN A 160 8.26 -44.17 -17.27
N HIS A 161 7.28 -43.31 -17.00
CA HIS A 161 7.43 -41.88 -17.23
C HIS A 161 7.91 -41.18 -15.96
N MET A 162 9.04 -40.48 -16.07
CA MET A 162 9.72 -39.71 -15.02
C MET A 162 8.91 -38.50 -14.50
N ASN A 163 7.60 -38.60 -14.30
CA ASN A 163 6.83 -37.50 -13.74
C ASN A 163 6.95 -37.49 -12.20
N ARG A 164 7.08 -36.31 -11.59
CA ARG A 164 7.19 -36.15 -10.12
C ARG A 164 5.86 -36.35 -9.38
N ALA A 165 4.81 -36.76 -10.09
CA ALA A 165 3.44 -36.89 -9.60
C ALA A 165 3.22 -37.95 -8.49
N GLY A 166 4.13 -38.93 -8.31
CA GLY A 166 3.94 -40.06 -7.41
C GLY A 166 5.22 -40.68 -6.83
N PHE A 167 5.07 -41.71 -5.99
CA PHE A 167 6.14 -42.58 -5.54
C PHE A 167 6.38 -43.69 -6.58
N HIS A 168 7.62 -43.99 -6.92
CA HIS A 168 7.96 -44.85 -8.05
C HIS A 168 8.70 -46.11 -7.59
N THR A 169 8.33 -47.25 -8.17
CA THR A 169 9.08 -48.51 -8.04
C THR A 169 9.54 -48.96 -9.43
N VAL A 170 10.83 -48.81 -9.76
CA VAL A 170 11.33 -49.13 -11.11
C VAL A 170 11.49 -50.64 -11.29
N LYS A 171 11.28 -51.15 -12.52
CA LYS A 171 11.58 -52.55 -12.93
C LYS A 171 12.97 -52.73 -13.60
N SER A 172 13.68 -51.64 -13.96
CA SER A 172 15.02 -51.64 -14.56
C SER A 172 15.73 -50.29 -14.29
N GLY A 173 16.84 -50.29 -13.54
CA GLY A 173 17.58 -49.09 -13.11
C GLY A 173 17.56 -48.86 -11.58
N ASP A 174 18.17 -47.77 -11.11
CA ASP A 174 18.18 -47.42 -9.68
C ASP A 174 16.78 -47.03 -9.18
N THR A 175 16.36 -47.64 -8.07
CA THR A 175 15.05 -47.35 -7.46
C THR A 175 15.08 -45.98 -6.76
N PRO A 176 14.18 -45.03 -7.11
CA PRO A 176 14.09 -43.74 -6.43
C PRO A 176 13.86 -43.90 -4.94
N ARG A 177 14.51 -43.03 -4.17
CA ARG A 177 14.35 -42.91 -2.72
C ARG A 177 13.80 -41.53 -2.38
N TYR A 178 13.13 -41.44 -1.25
CA TYR A 178 12.36 -40.27 -0.84
C TYR A 178 12.69 -39.90 0.60
N THR A 179 12.64 -38.61 0.90
CA THR A 179 12.78 -38.12 2.28
C THR A 179 11.55 -37.33 2.70
N PRO A 180 11.03 -37.55 3.93
CA PRO A 180 10.13 -36.59 4.58
C PRO A 180 10.85 -35.27 4.87
N CYS A 181 10.41 -34.20 4.22
CA CYS A 181 10.94 -32.87 4.41
C CYS A 181 10.36 -32.23 5.68
N ASN A 182 11.22 -31.54 6.44
CA ASN A 182 10.81 -30.78 7.61
C ASN A 182 10.46 -29.31 7.28
N GLY A 183 10.57 -28.91 6.02
CA GLY A 183 10.26 -27.55 5.55
C GLY A 183 8.77 -27.23 5.50
N LEU A 184 7.94 -28.24 5.27
CA LEU A 184 6.48 -28.16 5.35
C LEU A 184 5.95 -29.30 6.21
N LEU A 185 5.38 -28.93 7.34
CA LEU A 185 4.75 -29.84 8.31
C LEU A 185 3.33 -29.35 8.50
N LEU A 186 2.33 -30.05 7.94
CA LEU A 186 0.97 -29.55 7.85
C LEU A 186 0.02 -30.31 8.77
N ASN A 187 -0.89 -29.59 9.43
CA ASN A 187 -2.00 -30.13 10.22
C ASN A 187 -1.56 -31.04 11.38
N TRP A 188 -0.45 -30.73 12.03
CA TRP A 188 0.07 -31.54 13.13
C TRP A 188 -0.71 -31.36 14.42
N ASP A 189 -1.00 -32.45 15.10
CA ASP A 189 -1.58 -32.42 16.45
C ASP A 189 -0.51 -32.08 17.50
N ALA A 190 -0.91 -31.34 18.53
CA ALA A 190 -0.04 -31.07 19.66
C ALA A 190 0.33 -32.37 20.40
N ASN A 191 1.54 -32.43 20.96
CA ASN A 191 2.11 -33.59 21.64
C ASN A 191 2.27 -34.86 20.78
N HIS A 192 2.28 -34.74 19.45
CA HIS A 192 2.34 -35.91 18.57
C HIS A 192 3.59 -36.79 18.81
N PRO A 193 3.44 -38.14 18.91
CA PRO A 193 4.55 -39.05 19.25
C PRO A 193 5.77 -38.97 18.34
N VAL A 194 5.58 -38.75 17.04
CA VAL A 194 6.68 -38.58 16.06
C VAL A 194 7.51 -37.32 16.34
N ILE A 195 6.87 -36.19 16.67
CA ILE A 195 7.60 -34.96 17.02
C ILE A 195 8.31 -35.15 18.36
N ALA A 196 7.67 -35.82 19.34
CA ALA A 196 8.31 -36.16 20.61
C ALA A 196 9.54 -37.06 20.43
N ALA A 197 9.47 -38.06 19.52
CA ALA A 197 10.59 -38.93 19.19
C ALA A 197 11.72 -38.15 18.50
N ALA A 198 11.40 -37.25 17.57
CA ALA A 198 12.36 -36.36 16.93
C ALA A 198 13.10 -35.47 17.93
N LEU A 199 12.38 -34.84 18.86
CA LEU A 199 12.98 -34.01 19.90
C LEU A 199 13.88 -34.82 20.86
N ARG A 200 13.50 -36.05 21.21
CA ARG A 200 14.34 -36.96 22.02
C ARG A 200 15.59 -37.43 21.28
N GLU A 201 15.47 -37.67 19.98
CA GLU A 201 16.62 -38.03 19.13
C GLU A 201 17.63 -36.89 19.11
N ILE A 202 17.15 -35.64 18.98
CA ILE A 202 18.01 -34.45 19.06
C ILE A 202 18.69 -34.36 20.44
N ASP A 203 17.96 -34.47 21.54
CA ASP A 203 18.54 -34.40 22.89
C ASP A 203 19.64 -35.46 23.13
N SER A 204 19.49 -36.63 22.52
CA SER A 204 20.38 -37.77 22.72
C SER A 204 21.61 -37.72 21.81
N ASN A 205 21.42 -37.33 20.55
CA ASN A 205 22.39 -37.54 19.47
C ASN A 205 22.72 -36.27 18.68
N TYR A 206 22.54 -35.07 19.27
CA TYR A 206 22.86 -33.81 18.59
C TYR A 206 24.32 -33.72 18.14
N ASP A 207 24.52 -33.59 16.83
CA ASP A 207 25.82 -33.25 16.23
C ASP A 207 25.75 -31.83 15.63
N PRO A 208 26.45 -30.85 16.21
CA PRO A 208 26.45 -29.48 15.69
C PRO A 208 27.15 -29.34 14.34
N HIS A 209 27.95 -30.32 13.87
CA HIS A 209 28.61 -30.26 12.56
C HIS A 209 27.77 -30.87 11.43
N CYS A 210 26.70 -31.58 11.76
CA CYS A 210 25.87 -32.22 10.76
C CYS A 210 24.77 -31.30 10.23
N TRP A 211 24.97 -30.72 9.04
CA TRP A 211 24.03 -29.79 8.40
C TRP A 211 22.56 -30.26 8.35
N GLY A 212 22.32 -31.56 8.09
CA GLY A 212 20.97 -32.08 7.82
C GLY A 212 20.35 -32.91 8.94
N CYS A 213 21.04 -33.08 10.08
CA CYS A 213 20.64 -34.03 11.12
C CYS A 213 19.38 -33.61 11.89
N LEU A 214 19.10 -32.31 11.96
CA LEU A 214 17.86 -31.78 12.54
C LEU A 214 16.76 -31.53 11.50
N GLY A 215 17.12 -31.69 10.22
CA GLY A 215 16.23 -31.43 9.10
C GLY A 215 15.96 -32.66 8.22
N PRO A 216 16.39 -32.67 6.95
CA PRO A 216 15.96 -33.68 5.96
C PRO A 216 16.42 -35.11 6.27
N ARG A 217 17.30 -35.33 7.25
CA ARG A 217 17.74 -36.67 7.66
C ARG A 217 16.95 -37.22 8.84
N LEU A 218 16.46 -36.35 9.73
CA LEU A 218 15.91 -36.70 11.04
C LEU A 218 14.76 -37.71 10.94
N PHE A 219 13.73 -37.37 10.17
CA PHE A 219 12.54 -38.19 10.06
C PHE A 219 12.77 -39.46 9.24
N GLY A 220 13.68 -39.42 8.26
CA GLY A 220 14.11 -40.60 7.52
C GLY A 220 14.77 -41.64 8.45
N LYS A 221 15.67 -41.18 9.33
CA LYS A 221 16.28 -42.02 10.36
C LYS A 221 15.23 -42.63 11.30
N LEU A 222 14.29 -41.83 11.82
CA LEU A 222 13.24 -42.34 12.72
C LEU A 222 12.34 -43.38 12.04
N MET A 223 12.04 -43.20 10.76
CA MET A 223 11.32 -44.18 9.95
C MET A 223 12.12 -45.48 9.80
N TYR A 224 13.43 -45.39 9.56
CA TYR A 224 14.32 -46.55 9.52
C TYR A 224 14.38 -47.29 10.84
N ASP A 225 14.59 -46.58 11.94
CA ASP A 225 14.63 -47.16 13.29
C ASP A 225 13.31 -47.90 13.60
N THR A 226 12.18 -47.34 13.15
CA THR A 226 10.86 -47.97 13.29
C THR A 226 10.71 -49.23 12.42
N LEU A 227 11.25 -49.22 11.20
CA LEU A 227 11.32 -50.39 10.32
C LEU A 227 12.31 -51.45 10.78
N ALA A 228 13.22 -51.15 11.70
CA ALA A 228 14.11 -52.14 12.30
C ALA A 228 13.46 -52.87 13.49
N LEU A 229 12.36 -52.36 14.04
CA LEU A 229 11.66 -52.98 15.18
C LEU A 229 10.99 -54.31 14.81
N PRO A 230 10.85 -55.25 15.77
CA PRO A 230 10.09 -56.50 15.59
C PRO A 230 8.66 -56.23 15.08
N THR A 231 8.14 -57.10 14.21
CA THR A 231 6.83 -56.94 13.56
C THR A 231 5.66 -56.79 14.54
N THR A 232 5.75 -57.38 15.73
CA THR A 232 4.75 -57.25 16.81
C THR A 232 4.66 -55.82 17.35
N VAL A 233 5.79 -55.10 17.44
CA VAL A 233 5.87 -53.70 17.87
C VAL A 233 5.52 -52.76 16.73
N ARG A 234 5.93 -53.09 15.50
CA ARG A 234 5.64 -52.31 14.27
C ARG A 234 4.15 -52.15 13.97
N ARG A 235 3.30 -53.07 14.46
CA ARG A 235 1.83 -52.97 14.37
C ARG A 235 1.23 -51.78 15.14
N LYS A 236 1.98 -51.18 16.07
CA LYS A 236 1.63 -49.94 16.77
C LYS A 236 2.73 -48.89 16.53
N ASN A 237 3.12 -48.70 15.27
CA ASN A 237 4.16 -47.74 14.94
C ASN A 237 3.66 -46.30 15.16
N ILE A 238 4.58 -45.40 15.50
CA ILE A 238 4.25 -44.00 15.83
C ILE A 238 3.81 -43.17 14.62
N PHE A 239 3.92 -43.70 13.39
CA PHE A 239 3.61 -43.03 12.13
C PHE A 239 2.21 -43.35 11.60
N GLU A 240 1.37 -44.08 12.33
CA GLU A 240 0.06 -44.54 11.86
C GLU A 240 -0.89 -43.39 11.42
N ASP A 241 -0.83 -42.23 12.08
CA ASP A 241 -1.61 -41.03 11.72
C ASP A 241 -0.78 -39.97 10.95
N VAL A 242 0.31 -40.41 10.29
CA VAL A 242 1.17 -39.57 9.46
C VAL A 242 0.98 -39.88 7.98
N SER A 243 0.93 -38.84 7.15
CA SER A 243 1.01 -38.95 5.70
C SER A 243 2.28 -38.34 5.16
N LEU A 244 2.91 -39.01 4.20
CA LEU A 244 3.94 -38.43 3.35
C LEU A 244 3.36 -38.13 1.97
N LEU A 245 3.32 -36.85 1.59
CA LEU A 245 2.84 -36.45 0.27
C LEU A 245 3.88 -36.74 -0.82
N PRO A 246 3.44 -37.10 -2.05
CA PRO A 246 4.34 -37.23 -3.18
C PRO A 246 5.13 -35.94 -3.46
N PRO A 247 6.36 -36.04 -4.00
CA PRO A 247 7.19 -34.87 -4.27
C PRO A 247 6.55 -33.81 -5.15
N GLY A 248 5.80 -34.21 -6.18
CA GLY A 248 5.12 -33.29 -7.07
C GLY A 248 4.06 -32.39 -6.42
N VAL A 249 3.63 -32.68 -5.19
CA VAL A 249 2.63 -31.87 -4.49
C VAL A 249 3.24 -30.62 -3.90
N LEU A 250 4.30 -30.73 -3.09
CA LEU A 250 4.90 -29.60 -2.37
C LEU A 250 6.32 -29.25 -2.83
N TYR A 251 7.02 -30.17 -3.51
CA TYR A 251 8.39 -30.00 -3.99
C TYR A 251 8.51 -30.43 -5.46
N PRO A 252 7.71 -29.82 -6.38
CA PRO A 252 7.69 -30.21 -7.80
C PRO A 252 9.02 -29.91 -8.53
N ILE A 253 9.85 -29.03 -7.98
CA ILE A 253 11.15 -28.64 -8.53
C ILE A 253 12.25 -29.03 -7.53
N ASP A 254 13.20 -29.84 -8.00
CA ASP A 254 14.38 -30.25 -7.24
C ASP A 254 15.35 -29.08 -7.08
N TYR A 255 16.07 -29.03 -5.96
CA TYR A 255 16.98 -27.94 -5.65
C TYR A 255 18.08 -27.72 -6.71
N SER A 256 18.48 -28.77 -7.46
CA SER A 256 19.47 -28.65 -8.54
C SER A 256 18.93 -27.91 -9.77
N GLU A 257 17.60 -27.87 -9.93
CA GLU A 257 16.92 -27.31 -11.09
C GLU A 257 16.32 -25.93 -10.79
N ILE A 258 16.23 -25.50 -9.53
CA ILE A 258 15.51 -24.29 -9.13
C ILE A 258 16.06 -23.02 -9.81
N ALA A 259 17.36 -22.94 -10.07
CA ALA A 259 17.98 -21.81 -10.75
C ALA A 259 17.43 -21.62 -12.18
N SER A 260 17.01 -22.70 -12.85
CA SER A 260 16.49 -22.65 -14.21
C SER A 260 15.19 -21.86 -14.34
N ILE A 261 14.38 -21.78 -13.27
CA ILE A 261 13.09 -21.07 -13.30
C ILE A 261 13.17 -19.62 -12.81
N LEU A 262 14.37 -19.14 -12.44
CA LEU A 262 14.62 -17.75 -12.04
C LEU A 262 15.00 -16.84 -13.22
N GLY A 263 15.45 -17.41 -14.34
CA GLY A 263 15.82 -16.70 -15.56
C GLY A 263 14.72 -16.73 -16.65
N PRO A 264 14.84 -15.88 -17.69
CA PRO A 264 13.93 -15.84 -18.83
C PRO A 264 14.44 -16.76 -19.93
N THR A 265 14.22 -18.08 -19.86
CA THR A 265 14.55 -18.92 -21.03
C THR A 265 13.71 -20.18 -21.19
N ARG A 266 13.33 -20.36 -22.46
CA ARG A 266 12.51 -21.39 -23.12
C ARG A 266 11.08 -21.52 -22.58
N ARG A 267 10.19 -21.60 -23.56
CA ARG A 267 8.73 -21.68 -23.53
C ARG A 267 8.22 -22.97 -22.85
N TYR A 268 8.73 -23.29 -21.66
CA TYR A 268 8.07 -24.25 -20.76
C TYR A 268 7.02 -23.46 -20.00
N GLU A 269 5.80 -23.62 -20.48
CA GLU A 269 4.62 -22.89 -20.08
C GLU A 269 4.41 -23.02 -18.58
N VAL A 270 4.25 -21.89 -17.91
CA VAL A 270 3.67 -21.86 -16.57
C VAL A 270 2.31 -22.53 -16.57
N GLU A 271 1.57 -22.46 -17.69
CA GLU A 271 0.36 -23.26 -17.90
C GLU A 271 0.65 -24.76 -17.92
N HIS A 272 1.72 -25.25 -18.53
CA HIS A 272 2.07 -26.68 -18.48
C HIS A 272 2.55 -27.09 -17.08
N PHE A 273 3.30 -26.24 -16.37
CA PHE A 273 3.69 -26.49 -14.99
C PHE A 273 2.47 -26.49 -14.06
N MET A 274 1.59 -25.48 -14.13
CA MET A 274 0.42 -25.34 -13.26
C MET A 274 -0.76 -26.25 -13.66
N ALA A 275 -0.93 -26.57 -14.94
CA ALA A 275 -2.01 -27.45 -15.44
C ALA A 275 -1.66 -28.93 -15.37
N ASN A 276 -0.37 -29.32 -15.42
CA ASN A 276 0.05 -30.72 -15.31
C ASN A 276 0.65 -31.09 -13.95
N THR A 277 0.77 -30.15 -13.01
CA THR A 277 1.15 -30.47 -11.64
C THR A 277 -0.04 -30.28 -10.70
N TYR A 278 -0.38 -31.33 -9.96
CA TYR A 278 -1.25 -31.26 -8.78
C TYR A 278 -0.55 -30.51 -7.62
N SER A 279 0.28 -29.51 -7.93
CA SER A 279 1.18 -28.88 -6.98
C SER A 279 0.47 -27.80 -6.19
N LEU A 280 0.63 -27.87 -4.87
CA LEU A 280 0.12 -26.90 -3.91
C LEU A 280 1.19 -25.90 -3.46
N GLY A 281 2.43 -26.05 -3.93
CA GLY A 281 3.43 -25.01 -3.78
C GLY A 281 4.82 -25.39 -4.30
N VAL A 282 5.70 -24.39 -4.29
CA VAL A 282 7.06 -24.45 -4.83
C VAL A 282 8.05 -23.91 -3.82
N HIS A 283 9.10 -24.69 -3.57
CA HIS A 283 10.20 -24.31 -2.69
C HIS A 283 11.29 -23.55 -3.47
N PHE A 284 11.72 -22.40 -2.98
CA PHE A 284 12.80 -21.60 -3.56
C PHE A 284 14.19 -22.10 -3.20
N TYR A 285 14.33 -22.94 -2.18
CA TYR A 285 15.63 -23.33 -1.62
C TYR A 285 16.49 -22.09 -1.35
N GLY A 286 16.08 -21.25 -0.38
CA GLY A 286 16.65 -19.93 -0.13
C GLY A 286 18.17 -19.92 0.04
N LYS A 287 18.76 -21.01 0.57
CA LYS A 287 20.22 -21.21 0.63
C LYS A 287 20.86 -21.25 -0.76
N MET A 288 20.24 -21.95 -1.72
CA MET A 288 20.73 -22.12 -3.10
C MET A 288 20.44 -20.92 -3.98
N THR A 289 19.32 -20.24 -3.73
CA THR A 289 18.88 -19.12 -4.57
C THR A 289 19.20 -17.74 -4.00
N ASN A 290 19.93 -17.71 -2.87
CA ASN A 290 20.42 -16.47 -2.29
C ASN A 290 21.30 -15.71 -3.30
N GLY A 291 21.11 -14.39 -3.39
CA GLY A 291 21.84 -13.53 -4.33
C GLY A 291 21.41 -13.65 -5.80
N LEU A 292 20.65 -14.68 -6.19
CA LEU A 292 20.09 -14.75 -7.54
C LEU A 292 18.93 -13.75 -7.67
N LYS A 293 18.68 -13.22 -8.87
CA LYS A 293 17.52 -12.35 -9.14
C LYS A 293 16.41 -13.15 -9.84
N ILE A 294 15.16 -12.97 -9.41
CA ILE A 294 14.00 -13.43 -10.18
C ILE A 294 13.82 -12.45 -11.34
N GLN A 295 14.27 -12.85 -12.52
CA GLN A 295 14.26 -12.03 -13.72
C GLN A 295 12.84 -11.89 -14.28
N SER A 296 12.58 -10.80 -14.99
CA SER A 296 11.27 -10.55 -15.58
C SER A 296 10.94 -11.55 -16.68
N GLY A 297 9.69 -12.02 -16.70
CA GLY A 297 9.19 -13.04 -17.62
C GLY A 297 9.53 -14.49 -17.22
N SER A 298 10.27 -14.70 -16.13
CA SER A 298 10.58 -16.04 -15.62
C SER A 298 9.34 -16.78 -15.11
N THR A 299 9.40 -18.11 -15.10
CA THR A 299 8.35 -18.98 -14.51
C THR A 299 8.10 -18.60 -13.05
N MET A 300 9.16 -18.33 -12.29
CA MET A 300 9.03 -17.96 -10.89
C MET A 300 8.33 -16.60 -10.70
N GLU A 301 8.62 -15.60 -11.54
CA GLU A 301 7.91 -14.32 -11.47
C GLU A 301 6.40 -14.49 -11.66
N LYS A 302 6.00 -15.33 -12.62
CA LYS A 302 4.59 -15.65 -12.88
C LYS A 302 3.95 -16.40 -11.71
N ILE A 303 4.63 -17.39 -11.14
CA ILE A 303 4.15 -18.11 -9.94
C ILE A 303 3.93 -17.13 -8.79
N ILE A 304 4.88 -16.24 -8.50
CA ILE A 304 4.72 -15.23 -7.44
C ILE A 304 3.54 -14.33 -7.72
N HIS A 305 3.43 -13.81 -8.94
CA HIS A 305 2.33 -12.94 -9.36
C HIS A 305 0.96 -13.60 -9.20
N GLU A 306 0.86 -14.89 -9.51
CA GLU A 306 -0.37 -15.66 -9.34
C GLU A 306 -0.61 -16.03 -7.88
N ALA A 307 0.40 -16.47 -7.14
CA ALA A 307 0.21 -17.07 -5.82
C ALA A 307 0.05 -16.07 -4.67
N THR A 308 0.42 -14.80 -4.85
CA THR A 308 0.49 -13.81 -3.76
C THR A 308 -0.62 -12.75 -3.80
N VAL A 309 -0.79 -12.03 -2.69
CA VAL A 309 -1.77 -10.95 -2.53
C VAL A 309 -1.35 -9.72 -3.33
N PHE A 310 -0.15 -9.21 -3.09
CA PHE A 310 0.39 -8.02 -3.78
C PHE A 310 1.47 -8.39 -4.79
N GLY A 311 2.22 -9.47 -4.52
CA GLY A 311 3.28 -9.97 -5.38
C GLY A 311 4.34 -8.92 -5.66
N LYS A 312 4.82 -8.89 -6.90
CA LYS A 312 5.71 -7.80 -7.36
C LYS A 312 4.94 -6.53 -7.74
N LEU A 313 3.61 -6.58 -7.88
CA LEU A 313 2.83 -5.59 -8.62
C LEU A 313 1.46 -5.31 -7.96
N PRO A 314 1.31 -4.19 -7.23
CA PRO A 314 0.05 -3.75 -6.62
C PRO A 314 -1.14 -3.66 -7.59
N PHE A 315 -0.89 -3.51 -8.89
CA PHE A 315 -1.93 -3.44 -9.93
C PHE A 315 -2.79 -4.70 -10.03
N VAL A 316 -2.20 -5.89 -9.82
CA VAL A 316 -2.93 -7.17 -9.92
C VAL A 316 -4.05 -7.23 -8.89
N PHE A 317 -3.80 -6.67 -7.71
CA PHE A 317 -4.78 -6.56 -6.65
C PHE A 317 -5.93 -5.63 -7.06
N LEU A 318 -5.63 -4.44 -7.57
CA LEU A 318 -6.65 -3.48 -8.03
C LEU A 318 -7.49 -4.03 -9.20
N ALA A 319 -6.85 -4.69 -10.17
CA ALA A 319 -7.54 -5.34 -11.29
C ALA A 319 -8.44 -6.50 -10.81
N ARG A 320 -8.00 -7.31 -9.84
CA ARG A 320 -8.82 -8.36 -9.22
C ARG A 320 -10.05 -7.81 -8.48
N LEU A 321 -9.95 -6.61 -7.93
CA LEU A 321 -11.08 -5.90 -7.32
C LEU A 321 -12.05 -5.28 -8.35
N GLY A 322 -11.76 -5.42 -9.65
CA GLY A 322 -12.57 -4.83 -10.71
C GLY A 322 -12.43 -3.31 -10.81
N VAL A 323 -11.35 -2.74 -10.27
CA VAL A 323 -11.10 -1.29 -10.33
C VAL A 323 -10.67 -0.93 -11.75
N THR A 324 -11.52 -0.18 -12.46
CA THR A 324 -11.27 0.28 -13.83
C THR A 324 -10.85 1.75 -13.90
N ALA A 325 -11.05 2.51 -12.84
CA ALA A 325 -10.66 3.92 -12.76
C ALA A 325 -10.17 4.27 -11.35
N MET A 326 -9.17 5.15 -11.29
CA MET A 326 -8.59 5.69 -10.06
C MET A 326 -8.46 7.20 -10.21
N HIS A 327 -9.26 7.94 -9.44
CA HIS A 327 -9.23 9.39 -9.39
C HIS A 327 -8.52 9.82 -8.11
N ILE A 328 -7.44 10.60 -8.24
CA ILE A 328 -6.60 10.99 -7.11
C ILE A 328 -6.63 12.50 -6.98
N GLN A 329 -7.07 12.96 -5.81
CA GLN A 329 -7.00 14.37 -5.43
C GLN A 329 -5.57 14.66 -4.97
N GLY A 330 -4.85 15.49 -5.72
CA GLY A 330 -3.42 15.75 -5.55
C GLY A 330 -2.51 14.79 -6.32
N ILE A 331 -1.20 14.99 -6.15
CA ILE A 331 -0.16 14.22 -6.83
C ILE A 331 0.78 13.59 -5.78
N PRO A 332 0.32 12.54 -5.06
CA PRO A 332 1.13 11.91 -4.02
C PRO A 332 2.42 11.28 -4.58
N PRO A 333 3.49 11.17 -3.78
CA PRO A 333 4.74 10.57 -4.24
C PRO A 333 4.54 9.19 -4.88
N GLY A 334 5.14 8.99 -6.06
CA GLY A 334 5.12 7.72 -6.78
C GLY A 334 3.92 7.53 -7.74
N ILE A 335 2.88 8.37 -7.69
CA ILE A 335 1.70 8.16 -8.54
C ILE A 335 2.01 8.23 -10.04
N LEU A 336 2.80 9.22 -10.47
CA LEU A 336 3.15 9.38 -11.88
C LEU A 336 4.00 8.20 -12.38
N SER A 337 4.92 7.71 -11.54
CA SER A 337 5.71 6.51 -11.86
C SER A 337 4.85 5.25 -11.97
N PHE A 338 3.82 5.14 -11.11
CA PHE A 338 2.84 4.07 -11.20
C PHE A 338 2.02 4.17 -12.49
N ALA A 339 1.58 5.37 -12.88
CA ALA A 339 0.87 5.59 -14.14
C ALA A 339 1.71 5.22 -15.37
N THR A 340 2.96 5.69 -15.46
CA THR A 340 3.92 5.26 -16.51
C THR A 340 4.07 3.74 -16.56
N TYR A 341 4.19 3.09 -15.39
CA TYR A 341 4.31 1.65 -15.31
C TYR A 341 3.08 0.93 -15.89
N LEU A 342 1.86 1.41 -15.59
CA LEU A 342 0.65 0.82 -16.15
C LEU A 342 0.61 0.99 -17.67
N THR A 343 0.75 2.19 -18.20
CA THR A 343 0.66 2.48 -19.64
C THR A 343 1.67 1.66 -20.45
N THR A 344 2.92 1.53 -19.97
CA THR A 344 3.94 0.70 -20.63
C THR A 344 3.60 -0.79 -20.68
N LYS A 345 2.86 -1.31 -19.69
CA LYS A 345 2.39 -2.71 -19.66
C LYS A 345 1.12 -2.94 -20.48
N GLN A 346 0.25 -1.94 -20.64
CA GLN A 346 -0.92 -2.04 -21.54
C GLN A 346 -0.50 -2.28 -23.00
N ASN A 347 0.62 -1.70 -23.42
CA ASN A 347 1.17 -1.86 -24.77
C ASN A 347 1.90 -3.20 -25.01
N SER A 348 2.04 -4.04 -23.98
CA SER A 348 2.48 -5.42 -24.13
C SER A 348 1.23 -6.31 -24.14
N ASN A 349 1.06 -7.21 -25.12
CA ASN A 349 -0.09 -8.11 -25.35
C ASN A 349 -0.44 -9.05 -24.14
N ASN A 350 -0.64 -8.49 -22.96
CA ASN A 350 -0.87 -9.19 -21.71
C ASN A 350 -2.35 -9.07 -21.32
N PRO A 351 -3.14 -10.16 -21.33
CA PRO A 351 -4.58 -10.13 -21.16
C PRO A 351 -5.06 -9.69 -19.76
N ILE A 352 -4.14 -9.49 -18.80
CA ILE A 352 -4.44 -9.01 -17.44
C ILE A 352 -4.48 -7.47 -17.37
N SER A 353 -4.04 -6.79 -18.42
CA SER A 353 -4.05 -5.33 -18.50
C SER A 353 -5.44 -4.80 -18.89
N SER A 354 -6.38 -4.78 -17.95
CA SER A 354 -7.54 -3.89 -18.07
C SER A 354 -7.04 -2.44 -18.11
N SER A 355 -7.56 -1.63 -19.04
CA SER A 355 -7.21 -0.22 -19.21
C SER A 355 -7.64 0.61 -18.00
N MET A 356 -6.88 0.51 -16.90
CA MET A 356 -7.15 1.30 -15.69
C MET A 356 -6.89 2.76 -16.01
N PHE A 357 -7.94 3.56 -15.87
CA PHE A 357 -7.89 5.00 -16.06
C PHE A 357 -7.32 5.65 -14.80
N ILE A 358 -6.23 6.42 -14.91
CA ILE A 358 -5.70 7.20 -13.79
C ILE A 358 -5.91 8.68 -14.10
N SER A 359 -6.50 9.40 -13.16
CA SER A 359 -6.56 10.86 -13.21
C SER A 359 -6.02 11.48 -11.94
N VAL A 360 -5.35 12.62 -12.08
CA VAL A 360 -4.79 13.38 -10.95
C VAL A 360 -5.32 14.81 -10.99
N THR A 361 -5.79 15.32 -9.86
CA THR A 361 -6.23 16.71 -9.70
C THR A 361 -5.11 17.53 -9.08
N TYR A 362 -4.68 18.61 -9.73
CA TYR A 362 -3.82 19.61 -9.13
C TYR A 362 -4.68 20.71 -8.47
N HIS A 363 -4.38 21.02 -7.22
CA HIS A 363 -5.18 21.91 -6.37
C HIS A 363 -4.53 23.27 -6.11
N SER A 364 -3.31 23.51 -6.59
CA SER A 364 -2.58 24.73 -6.25
C SER A 364 -2.46 25.65 -7.46
N GLY A 365 -2.00 26.86 -7.16
CA GLY A 365 -1.57 27.84 -8.12
C GLY A 365 -0.28 27.57 -8.87
N ILE A 366 -0.28 27.72 -10.20
CA ILE A 366 0.97 27.83 -10.96
C ILE A 366 1.83 29.02 -10.48
N ALA A 367 1.21 30.11 -10.02
CA ALA A 367 1.93 31.25 -9.47
C ALA A 367 2.64 30.97 -8.13
N THR A 368 2.24 29.91 -7.41
CA THR A 368 2.92 29.38 -6.21
C THR A 368 4.17 28.56 -6.59
N HIS A 369 4.25 28.05 -7.82
CA HIS A 369 5.42 27.28 -8.31
C HIS A 369 6.69 28.12 -8.40
N ASN A 370 6.56 29.43 -8.61
CA ASN A 370 7.71 30.33 -8.67
C ASN A 370 8.36 30.56 -7.30
N SER A 371 7.69 30.17 -6.21
CA SER A 371 8.23 30.24 -4.84
C SER A 371 8.79 28.91 -4.31
N ASP A 372 8.45 27.76 -4.91
CA ASP A 372 8.99 26.44 -4.52
C ASP A 372 9.39 25.59 -5.76
N PRO A 373 10.71 25.37 -5.99
CA PRO A 373 11.20 24.55 -7.10
C PRO A 373 10.68 23.11 -7.13
N LEU A 374 10.31 22.52 -5.98
CA LEU A 374 9.79 21.16 -5.91
C LEU A 374 8.37 21.07 -6.47
N GLU A 375 7.51 22.05 -6.16
CA GLU A 375 6.16 22.16 -6.73
C GLU A 375 6.21 22.41 -8.24
N ALA A 376 7.11 23.30 -8.71
CA ALA A 376 7.33 23.52 -10.14
C ALA A 376 7.70 22.21 -10.88
N SER A 377 8.57 21.40 -10.28
CA SER A 377 8.95 20.09 -10.82
C SER A 377 7.77 19.10 -10.81
N LEU A 378 6.91 19.14 -9.80
CA LEU A 378 5.75 18.26 -9.68
C LEU A 378 4.75 18.50 -10.82
N VAL A 379 4.37 19.75 -11.07
CA VAL A 379 3.42 20.08 -12.16
C VAL A 379 4.04 19.83 -13.52
N GLY A 380 5.32 20.16 -13.72
CA GLY A 380 6.02 19.84 -14.97
C GLY A 380 5.99 18.33 -15.28
N ARG A 381 6.23 17.48 -14.28
CA ARG A 381 6.13 16.01 -14.44
C ARG A 381 4.70 15.56 -14.69
N ALA A 382 3.71 16.16 -14.04
CA ALA A 382 2.30 15.85 -14.25
C ALA A 382 1.85 16.18 -15.69
N MET A 383 2.23 17.35 -16.19
CA MET A 383 1.96 17.77 -17.56
C MET A 383 2.64 16.83 -18.58
N GLN A 384 3.91 16.50 -18.36
CA GLN A 384 4.61 15.52 -19.20
C GLN A 384 3.95 14.13 -19.19
N SER A 385 3.43 13.69 -18.03
CA SER A 385 2.71 12.43 -17.89
C SER A 385 1.38 12.47 -18.65
N SER A 386 0.68 13.61 -18.60
CA SER A 386 -0.53 13.85 -19.40
C SER A 386 -0.26 13.85 -20.91
N GLN A 387 0.82 14.51 -21.35
CA GLN A 387 1.27 14.49 -22.75
C GLN A 387 1.52 13.08 -23.28
N ARG A 388 2.01 12.17 -22.43
CA ARG A 388 2.24 10.76 -22.77
C ARG A 388 0.97 9.90 -22.68
N GLY A 389 -0.16 10.48 -22.28
CA GLY A 389 -1.42 9.75 -22.07
C GLY A 389 -1.36 8.78 -20.87
N GLU A 390 -0.46 9.01 -19.91
CA GLU A 390 -0.33 8.16 -18.72
C GLU A 390 -1.36 8.50 -17.65
N VAL A 391 -1.69 9.78 -17.53
CA VAL A 391 -2.69 10.30 -16.60
C VAL A 391 -3.60 11.30 -17.29
N PHE A 392 -4.82 11.42 -16.80
CA PHE A 392 -5.68 12.56 -17.09
C PHE A 392 -5.42 13.64 -16.04
N LEU A 393 -4.74 14.71 -16.46
CA LEU A 393 -4.42 15.84 -15.61
C LEU A 393 -5.62 16.79 -15.52
N MET A 394 -5.98 17.16 -14.30
CA MET A 394 -7.03 18.13 -14.03
C MET A 394 -6.50 19.26 -13.16
N PHE A 395 -7.05 20.45 -13.35
CA PHE A 395 -6.78 21.62 -12.53
C PHE A 395 -8.09 22.11 -11.91
N ILE A 396 -8.03 22.55 -10.66
CA ILE A 396 -9.18 23.20 -10.02
C ILE A 396 -9.38 24.64 -10.52
N GLU A 397 -8.33 25.24 -11.10
CA GLU A 397 -8.33 26.56 -11.72
C GLU A 397 -8.42 26.41 -13.26
N PRO A 398 -9.50 26.89 -13.91
CA PRO A 398 -9.72 26.68 -15.34
C PRO A 398 -8.65 27.29 -16.28
N ASP A 399 -8.12 28.45 -15.91
CA ASP A 399 -7.04 29.13 -16.64
C ASP A 399 -5.73 28.30 -16.65
N GLN A 400 -5.46 27.54 -15.59
CA GLN A 400 -4.32 26.62 -15.57
C GLN A 400 -4.52 25.42 -16.51
N ALA A 401 -5.74 24.89 -16.60
CA ALA A 401 -6.08 23.84 -17.56
C ALA A 401 -5.91 24.35 -19.00
N GLU A 402 -6.35 25.58 -19.29
CA GLU A 402 -6.13 26.24 -20.58
C GLU A 402 -4.63 26.42 -20.86
N TYR A 403 -3.86 26.96 -19.90
CA TYR A 403 -2.42 27.12 -20.01
C TYR A 403 -1.71 25.80 -20.34
N ALA A 404 -2.00 24.73 -19.58
CA ALA A 404 -1.40 23.43 -19.81
C ALA A 404 -1.76 22.86 -21.18
N THR A 405 -3.01 23.02 -21.61
CA THR A 405 -3.49 22.58 -22.92
C THR A 405 -2.81 23.33 -24.06
N ARG A 406 -2.62 24.65 -23.94
CA ARG A 406 -1.87 25.48 -24.90
C ARG A 406 -0.39 25.08 -25.01
N LEU A 407 0.19 24.54 -23.94
CA LEU A 407 1.53 23.95 -23.94
C LEU A 407 1.57 22.50 -24.46
N GLY A 408 0.46 22.01 -25.02
CA GLY A 408 0.35 20.68 -25.59
C GLY A 408 0.15 19.57 -24.57
N SER A 409 -0.10 19.90 -23.29
CA SER A 409 -0.44 18.94 -22.22
C SER A 409 -1.95 18.87 -22.04
N PRO A 410 -2.65 17.83 -22.54
CA PRO A 410 -4.10 17.73 -22.41
C PRO A 410 -4.51 17.82 -20.96
N SER A 411 -5.32 18.81 -20.59
CA SER A 411 -5.72 19.02 -19.20
C SER A 411 -7.13 19.60 -19.13
N CYS A 412 -7.89 19.25 -18.11
CA CYS A 412 -9.27 19.69 -17.95
C CYS A 412 -9.48 20.46 -16.64
N ALA A 413 -10.41 21.41 -16.64
CA ALA A 413 -10.85 22.08 -15.43
C ALA A 413 -11.85 21.21 -14.66
N VAL A 414 -11.69 21.08 -13.35
CA VAL A 414 -12.68 20.48 -12.43
C VAL A 414 -13.10 21.50 -11.39
N TRP A 415 -14.37 21.87 -11.39
CA TRP A 415 -14.85 22.92 -10.50
C TRP A 415 -14.98 22.39 -9.06
N PRO A 416 -14.66 23.23 -8.05
CA PRO A 416 -14.77 22.85 -6.64
C PRO A 416 -16.23 22.51 -6.29
N THR A 417 -16.41 21.42 -5.54
CA THR A 417 -17.68 21.12 -4.89
C THR A 417 -17.72 21.77 -3.50
N PHE A 418 -18.91 22.16 -3.07
CA PHE A 418 -19.16 22.76 -1.76
C PHE A 418 -20.33 22.04 -1.09
N MET A 419 -20.33 21.98 0.24
CA MET A 419 -21.29 21.17 1.00
C MET A 419 -22.60 21.89 1.33
N GLU A 420 -22.63 23.22 1.29
CA GLU A 420 -23.75 24.00 1.80
C GLU A 420 -24.24 25.03 0.77
N ASN A 421 -25.55 25.00 0.50
CA ASN A 421 -26.23 26.11 -0.16
C ASN A 421 -26.24 27.34 0.76
N PRO A 422 -26.26 28.58 0.24
CA PRO A 422 -26.20 29.77 1.07
C PRO A 422 -27.36 29.88 2.07
N VAL A 423 -27.06 29.77 3.37
CA VAL A 423 -28.06 29.83 4.46
C VAL A 423 -28.08 31.20 5.17
N PHE A 424 -27.15 32.12 4.87
CA PHE A 424 -27.10 33.49 5.43
C PHE A 424 -27.44 33.55 6.93
N LYS A 425 -26.57 32.97 7.76
CA LYS A 425 -26.74 32.86 9.23
C LYS A 425 -25.71 33.66 10.06
N GLY A 426 -24.84 34.44 9.43
CA GLY A 426 -23.81 35.22 10.12
C GLY A 426 -24.39 36.39 10.95
N PRO A 427 -23.66 36.91 11.96
CA PRO A 427 -23.97 38.21 12.52
C PRO A 427 -23.70 39.27 11.45
N PHE A 428 -24.74 40.02 11.09
CA PHE A 428 -24.64 41.01 10.01
C PHE A 428 -24.30 42.38 10.58
N ARG A 429 -23.16 42.92 10.14
CA ARG A 429 -22.83 44.32 10.39
C ARG A 429 -23.83 45.22 9.67
N THR A 430 -24.30 46.25 10.35
CA THR A 430 -25.15 47.29 9.77
C THR A 430 -24.37 48.59 9.63
N ALA A 431 -24.84 49.51 8.80
CA ALA A 431 -24.16 50.78 8.56
C ALA A 431 -23.96 51.64 9.83
N ASN A 432 -24.72 51.38 10.90
CA ASN A 432 -24.65 52.12 12.16
C ASN A 432 -23.95 51.33 13.30
N ASP A 433 -23.27 50.23 12.99
CA ASP A 433 -22.62 49.40 14.00
C ASP A 433 -21.33 50.06 14.54
N SER A 434 -21.31 50.34 15.84
CA SER A 434 -20.17 50.92 16.55
C SER A 434 -19.18 49.90 17.09
N ALA A 435 -19.46 48.59 16.96
CA ALA A 435 -18.54 47.55 17.41
C ALA A 435 -17.26 47.53 16.56
N PRO A 436 -16.11 47.13 17.12
CA PRO A 436 -14.89 46.84 16.37
C PRO A 436 -15.14 46.00 15.11
N LEU A 437 -14.53 46.38 13.98
CA LEU A 437 -14.64 45.62 12.72
C LEU A 437 -13.89 44.31 12.85
N LYS A 438 -14.56 43.18 12.60
CA LYS A 438 -13.93 41.86 12.63
C LYS A 438 -13.43 41.47 11.24
N VAL A 439 -12.11 41.40 11.08
CA VAL A 439 -11.45 41.08 9.80
C VAL A 439 -10.80 39.71 9.88
N GLY A 440 -11.14 38.79 8.98
CA GLY A 440 -10.51 37.47 8.91
C GLY A 440 -9.35 37.42 7.93
N LEU A 441 -8.19 36.98 8.40
CA LEU A 441 -6.98 36.64 7.62
C LEU A 441 -6.65 35.16 7.81
N LEU A 442 -7.61 34.30 7.48
CA LEU A 442 -7.59 32.86 7.73
C LEU A 442 -7.26 32.05 6.47
N GLY A 443 -6.65 30.87 6.64
CA GLY A 443 -6.27 29.96 5.55
C GLY A 443 -5.66 28.67 6.07
N ILE A 444 -4.88 27.96 5.25
CA ILE A 444 -4.15 26.75 5.70
C ILE A 444 -2.90 27.10 6.51
N SER A 445 -2.65 26.33 7.58
CA SER A 445 -1.35 26.27 8.28
C SER A 445 -0.81 27.63 8.78
N HIS A 446 0.51 27.82 8.72
CA HIS A 446 1.24 29.03 9.09
C HIS A 446 1.00 30.14 8.06
N ARG A 447 0.31 31.23 8.45
CA ARG A 447 -0.13 32.24 7.48
C ARG A 447 1.00 33.07 6.87
N ILE A 448 2.10 33.20 7.58
CA ILE A 448 3.27 33.98 7.14
C ILE A 448 4.01 33.37 5.93
N THR A 449 3.76 32.09 5.62
CA THR A 449 4.32 31.43 4.42
C THR A 449 3.38 31.51 3.22
N VAL A 450 2.18 32.07 3.38
CA VAL A 450 1.20 32.26 2.30
C VAL A 450 1.54 33.53 1.52
N LYS A 451 1.43 33.46 0.20
CA LYS A 451 1.69 34.59 -0.70
C LYS A 451 0.79 35.78 -0.35
N ASN A 452 1.39 36.98 -0.33
CA ASN A 452 0.72 38.26 -0.05
C ASN A 452 0.07 38.40 1.34
N PHE A 453 0.43 37.53 2.30
CA PHE A 453 -0.09 37.64 3.67
C PHE A 453 0.18 39.01 4.30
N PHE A 454 1.42 39.51 4.23
CA PHE A 454 1.79 40.79 4.85
C PHE A 454 1.07 41.99 4.21
N VAL A 455 0.79 41.92 2.91
CA VAL A 455 0.03 42.97 2.20
C VAL A 455 -1.41 43.02 2.72
N GLN A 456 -2.05 41.85 2.87
CA GLN A 456 -3.40 41.74 3.43
C GLN A 456 -3.44 42.13 4.92
N ALA A 457 -2.42 41.77 5.69
CA ALA A 457 -2.27 42.17 7.09
C ALA A 457 -2.12 43.70 7.23
N GLY A 458 -1.30 44.32 6.38
CA GLY A 458 -1.18 45.77 6.30
C GLY A 458 -2.51 46.46 5.97
N ALA A 459 -3.29 45.89 5.04
CA ALA A 459 -4.61 46.38 4.69
C ALA A 459 -5.59 46.30 5.88
N ALA A 460 -5.62 45.16 6.56
CA ALA A 460 -6.44 44.98 7.77
C ALA A 460 -6.07 45.98 8.88
N CYS A 461 -4.78 46.27 9.04
CA CYS A 461 -4.28 47.23 10.04
C CYS A 461 -4.64 48.69 9.80
N MET A 462 -5.09 49.03 8.59
CA MET A 462 -5.56 50.38 8.28
C MET A 462 -6.98 50.64 8.79
N PHE A 463 -7.75 49.61 9.14
CA PHE A 463 -9.03 49.81 9.84
C PHE A 463 -8.81 50.23 11.29
N ASP A 464 -9.42 51.34 11.70
CA ASP A 464 -9.36 51.81 13.07
C ASP A 464 -10.11 50.86 14.01
N ASN A 465 -9.46 50.45 15.12
CA ASN A 465 -10.02 49.56 16.14
C ASN A 465 -10.58 48.24 15.60
N ALA A 466 -10.00 47.68 14.53
CA ALA A 466 -10.41 46.36 14.02
C ALA A 466 -9.88 45.22 14.91
N VAL A 467 -10.61 44.10 14.96
CA VAL A 467 -10.14 42.81 15.51
C VAL A 467 -9.80 41.91 14.34
N ILE A 468 -8.53 41.53 14.22
CA ILE A 468 -7.97 40.82 13.08
C ILE A 468 -7.69 39.37 13.47
N TYR A 469 -8.53 38.45 13.00
CA TYR A 469 -8.38 37.02 13.28
C TYR A 469 -7.44 36.37 12.27
N THR A 470 -6.45 35.62 12.74
CA THR A 470 -5.49 34.92 11.86
C THR A 470 -5.07 33.56 12.46
N ASN A 471 -4.61 32.64 11.61
CA ASN A 471 -3.98 31.40 12.08
C ASN A 471 -2.56 31.68 12.59
N THR A 472 -1.80 30.63 12.88
CA THR A 472 -0.46 30.74 13.46
C THR A 472 0.47 31.68 12.68
N LEU A 473 1.06 32.67 13.36
CA LEU A 473 2.08 33.57 12.83
C LEU A 473 3.52 33.06 13.06
N ARG A 474 3.68 31.98 13.82
CA ARG A 474 4.96 31.34 14.17
C ARG A 474 5.34 30.25 13.16
N VAL A 475 6.57 30.20 12.62
CA VAL A 475 7.03 29.07 11.76
C VAL A 475 7.49 27.89 12.62
N ARG A 476 7.05 26.65 12.35
CA ARG A 476 7.55 25.45 13.08
C ARG A 476 8.78 24.75 12.47
N ASN A 477 9.11 24.95 11.19
CA ASN A 477 10.02 24.04 10.46
C ASN A 477 11.20 24.66 9.69
N SER A 478 11.53 25.94 9.84
CA SER A 478 12.82 26.46 9.35
C SER A 478 13.82 26.51 10.51
N ASN A 479 15.11 26.28 10.24
CA ASN A 479 16.22 26.55 11.17
C ASN A 479 16.34 28.05 11.59
N GLN A 480 15.32 28.85 11.30
CA GLN A 480 15.08 30.21 11.74
C GLN A 480 13.64 30.27 12.27
N ALA A 481 13.44 29.92 13.53
CA ALA A 481 12.25 30.36 14.23
C ALA A 481 12.27 31.90 14.21
N ILE A 482 11.27 32.53 13.59
CA ILE A 482 11.06 33.96 13.74
C ILE A 482 10.78 34.18 15.23
N ASN A 483 11.74 34.78 15.93
CA ASN A 483 11.63 34.98 17.37
C ASN A 483 10.57 36.06 17.65
N GLU A 484 9.97 36.03 18.85
CA GLU A 484 8.95 37.02 19.25
C GLU A 484 9.45 38.48 19.15
N GLN A 485 10.77 38.67 19.14
CA GLN A 485 11.43 39.95 18.93
C GLN A 485 11.24 40.48 17.49
N ALA A 486 11.43 39.64 16.47
CA ALA A 486 11.23 40.04 15.08
C ALA A 486 9.78 40.47 14.79
N MET A 487 8.79 39.81 15.39
CA MET A 487 7.38 40.21 15.25
C MET A 487 7.09 41.59 15.85
N LYS A 488 7.78 42.00 16.91
CA LYS A 488 7.68 43.35 17.49
C LYS A 488 8.30 44.44 16.60
N GLU A 489 9.20 44.05 15.71
CA GLU A 489 9.90 44.95 14.76
C GLU A 489 9.20 45.03 13.40
N TRP A 490 8.14 44.25 13.17
CA TRP A 490 7.36 44.32 11.94
C TRP A 490 6.61 45.65 11.85
N HIS A 491 6.35 46.12 10.63
CA HIS A 491 5.46 47.27 10.40
C HIS A 491 4.05 47.04 10.97
N LEU A 492 3.65 45.78 11.13
CA LEU A 492 2.41 45.39 11.82
C LEU A 492 2.39 45.74 13.32
N SER A 493 3.53 46.08 13.94
CA SER A 493 3.54 46.64 15.31
C SER A 493 2.85 48.00 15.40
N MET A 494 2.70 48.71 14.28
CA MET A 494 1.98 49.99 14.18
C MET A 494 0.50 49.79 13.83
N CYS A 495 -0.02 48.57 13.91
CA CYS A 495 -1.41 48.26 13.59
C CYS A 495 -2.37 49.04 14.50
N ARG A 496 -3.41 49.64 13.90
CA ARG A 496 -4.48 50.32 14.65
C ARG A 496 -5.57 49.37 15.11
N GLY A 497 -5.48 48.09 14.73
CA GLY A 497 -6.31 46.99 15.18
C GLY A 497 -5.55 46.00 16.06
N GLU A 498 -6.28 45.06 16.64
CA GLU A 498 -5.77 43.99 17.51
C GLU A 498 -5.72 42.67 16.75
N PHE A 499 -4.55 42.01 16.71
CA PHE A 499 -4.43 40.66 16.16
C PHE A 499 -4.84 39.60 17.18
N VAL A 500 -5.69 38.67 16.76
CA VAL A 500 -6.08 37.48 17.52
C VAL A 500 -5.57 36.24 16.78
N GLU A 501 -4.50 35.64 17.29
CA GLU A 501 -3.92 34.40 16.76
C GLU A 501 -4.70 33.19 17.29
N LEU A 502 -5.36 32.47 16.39
CA LEU A 502 -6.21 31.31 16.71
C LEU A 502 -5.48 29.97 16.60
N GLY A 503 -4.27 29.98 16.06
CA GLY A 503 -3.49 28.76 15.83
C GLY A 503 -4.05 27.89 14.70
N TRP A 504 -3.85 26.57 14.83
CA TRP A 504 -4.45 25.57 13.94
C TRP A 504 -5.89 25.29 14.38
N LEU A 505 -6.83 25.39 13.44
CA LEU A 505 -8.26 25.16 13.68
C LEU A 505 -8.72 23.90 12.95
N LYS A 506 -9.63 23.14 13.57
CA LYS A 506 -10.38 22.10 12.85
C LYS A 506 -11.35 22.75 11.87
N SER A 507 -11.83 21.98 10.88
CA SER A 507 -12.69 22.50 9.81
C SER A 507 -13.95 23.21 10.34
N ASP A 508 -14.61 22.66 11.36
CA ASP A 508 -15.84 23.23 11.91
C ASP A 508 -15.56 24.54 12.67
N ASP A 509 -14.53 24.54 13.52
CA ASP A 509 -14.08 25.74 14.25
C ASP A 509 -13.63 26.85 13.28
N PHE A 510 -12.94 26.47 12.20
CA PHE A 510 -12.49 27.38 11.15
C PHE A 510 -13.67 28.09 10.48
N ARG A 511 -14.72 27.34 10.12
CA ARG A 511 -15.95 27.89 9.56
C ARG A 511 -16.68 28.78 10.56
N GLU A 512 -16.78 28.34 11.82
CA GLU A 512 -17.44 29.12 12.87
C GLU A 512 -16.79 30.51 13.05
N VAL A 513 -15.47 30.60 12.89
CA VAL A 513 -14.77 31.90 12.91
C VAL A 513 -15.05 32.71 11.66
N LEU A 514 -14.95 32.10 10.46
CA LEU A 514 -15.21 32.79 9.19
C LEU A 514 -16.58 33.46 9.15
N VAL A 515 -17.61 32.77 9.64
CA VAL A 515 -18.99 33.28 9.61
C VAL A 515 -19.27 34.35 10.67
N LYS A 516 -18.39 34.53 11.65
CA LYS A 516 -18.49 35.57 12.70
C LYS A 516 -17.76 36.87 12.36
N ASN A 517 -16.98 36.88 11.28
CA ASN A 517 -16.27 38.05 10.81
C ASN A 517 -17.21 38.97 10.02
N ASP A 518 -16.89 40.25 9.98
CA ASP A 518 -17.63 41.23 9.16
C ASP A 518 -17.15 41.20 7.71
N ILE A 519 -15.87 40.87 7.50
CA ILE A 519 -15.24 40.69 6.20
C ILE A 519 -14.05 39.73 6.32
N ASN A 520 -13.82 38.92 5.29
CA ASN A 520 -12.62 38.10 5.18
C ASN A 520 -11.72 38.61 4.05
N LEU A 521 -10.40 38.56 4.22
CA LEU A 521 -9.44 38.88 3.17
C LEU A 521 -8.74 37.59 2.75
N TYR A 522 -8.85 37.27 1.47
CA TYR A 522 -8.23 36.13 0.82
C TYR A 522 -7.69 36.54 -0.56
N VAL A 523 -6.97 37.65 -0.58
CA VAL A 523 -6.35 38.24 -1.79
C VAL A 523 -5.06 37.49 -2.08
N SER A 524 -5.18 36.25 -2.51
CA SER A 524 -4.08 35.40 -2.97
C SER A 524 -4.13 35.28 -4.48
N ILE A 525 -2.95 35.18 -5.10
CA ILE A 525 -2.85 34.98 -6.55
C ILE A 525 -3.30 33.56 -6.91
N SER A 526 -3.25 32.59 -5.97
CA SER A 526 -3.53 31.19 -6.31
C SER A 526 -3.53 30.19 -5.13
N ASP A 527 -4.59 30.17 -4.33
CA ASP A 527 -4.78 29.13 -3.30
C ASP A 527 -6.21 28.56 -3.38
N ALA A 528 -6.35 27.30 -3.77
CA ALA A 528 -7.66 26.64 -3.85
C ALA A 528 -8.11 25.97 -2.54
N VAL A 529 -7.35 26.10 -1.45
CA VAL A 529 -7.66 25.47 -0.15
C VAL A 529 -7.18 26.36 1.00
N PRO A 530 -8.00 26.63 2.04
CA PRO A 530 -9.37 26.18 2.26
C PRO A 530 -10.40 27.00 1.47
N ASN A 531 -11.67 26.56 1.45
CA ASN A 531 -12.80 27.23 0.78
C ASN A 531 -13.21 28.56 1.46
N VAL A 532 -12.26 29.43 1.82
CA VAL A 532 -12.50 30.70 2.52
C VAL A 532 -13.53 31.54 1.78
N ILE A 533 -13.42 31.62 0.45
CA ILE A 533 -14.32 32.43 -0.38
C ILE A 533 -15.75 31.87 -0.33
N LEU A 534 -15.92 30.60 -0.68
CA LEU A 534 -17.24 29.98 -0.75
C LEU A 534 -17.88 29.88 0.64
N ASP A 535 -17.14 29.45 1.67
CA ASP A 535 -17.69 29.33 3.04
C ASP A 535 -18.10 30.71 3.61
N SER A 536 -17.35 31.78 3.30
CA SER A 536 -17.74 33.15 3.67
C SER A 536 -19.03 33.57 2.98
N LEU A 537 -19.09 33.40 1.65
CA LEU A 537 -20.24 33.81 0.85
C LEU A 537 -21.50 33.00 1.18
N ALA A 538 -21.39 31.70 1.46
CA ALA A 538 -22.51 30.85 1.88
C ALA A 538 -23.16 31.35 3.19
N ALA A 539 -22.35 31.93 4.09
CA ALA A 539 -22.83 32.60 5.30
C ALA A 539 -23.25 34.06 5.07
N GLY A 540 -23.01 34.58 3.88
CA GLY A 540 -23.29 35.96 3.48
C GLY A 540 -22.28 36.95 4.03
N ILE A 541 -21.07 36.51 4.36
CA ILE A 541 -19.96 37.38 4.77
C ILE A 541 -19.17 37.75 3.51
N PRO A 542 -18.95 39.05 3.22
CA PRO A 542 -18.14 39.44 2.08
C PRO A 542 -16.68 39.00 2.25
N VAL A 543 -16.04 38.70 1.14
CA VAL A 543 -14.64 38.26 1.09
C VAL A 543 -13.95 38.95 -0.07
N ILE A 544 -12.79 39.57 0.18
CA ILE A 544 -11.98 40.15 -0.89
C ILE A 544 -11.03 39.09 -1.44
N SER A 545 -11.02 38.93 -2.77
CA SER A 545 -10.14 38.01 -3.51
C SER A 545 -9.34 38.76 -4.57
N SER A 546 -8.37 38.09 -5.21
CA SER A 546 -7.79 38.57 -6.47
C SER A 546 -8.81 38.50 -7.62
N ASP A 547 -8.55 39.28 -8.66
CA ASP A 547 -9.26 39.23 -9.95
C ASP A 547 -8.85 38.02 -10.81
N THR A 548 -7.79 37.31 -10.43
CA THR A 548 -7.37 36.03 -11.04
C THR A 548 -8.23 34.85 -10.58
N ASN A 549 -9.10 35.02 -9.59
CA ASN A 549 -9.92 33.94 -9.08
C ASN A 549 -11.15 33.68 -9.96
N SER A 550 -11.23 32.46 -10.50
CA SER A 550 -12.28 32.04 -11.44
C SER A 550 -13.69 31.92 -10.82
N ILE A 551 -13.82 31.93 -9.49
CA ILE A 551 -15.10 31.82 -8.79
C ILE A 551 -16.08 32.90 -9.26
N PHE A 552 -15.63 34.14 -9.45
CA PHE A 552 -16.53 35.27 -9.79
C PHE A 552 -16.79 35.44 -11.29
N MET A 553 -16.27 34.57 -12.16
CA MET A 553 -16.34 34.73 -13.62
C MET A 553 -17.76 34.85 -14.17
N SER A 554 -18.75 34.20 -13.54
CA SER A 554 -20.16 34.25 -13.94
C SER A 554 -20.94 35.42 -13.35
N SER A 555 -20.34 36.21 -12.44
CA SER A 555 -21.00 37.34 -11.79
C SER A 555 -20.15 38.61 -11.92
N PRO A 556 -20.31 39.38 -13.01
CA PRO A 556 -19.62 40.67 -13.17
C PRO A 556 -19.88 41.64 -12.02
N TYR A 557 -21.06 41.56 -11.41
CA TYR A 557 -21.42 42.33 -10.23
C TYR A 557 -20.55 41.97 -9.01
N LEU A 558 -20.50 40.68 -8.64
CA LEU A 558 -19.67 40.25 -7.51
C LEU A 558 -18.18 40.39 -7.81
N ALA A 559 -17.75 40.15 -9.05
CA ALA A 559 -16.37 40.38 -9.47
C ALA A 559 -15.98 41.86 -9.27
N GLY A 560 -16.79 42.80 -9.78
CA GLY A 560 -16.54 44.23 -9.62
C GLY A 560 -16.59 44.72 -8.17
N LEU A 561 -17.31 44.02 -7.29
CA LEU A 561 -17.43 44.35 -5.88
C LEU A 561 -16.32 43.73 -5.02
N LEU A 562 -16.06 42.42 -5.17
CA LEU A 562 -15.28 41.59 -4.24
C LEU A 562 -13.84 41.29 -4.70
N THR A 563 -13.43 41.70 -5.90
CA THR A 563 -12.06 41.46 -6.38
C THR A 563 -11.20 42.71 -6.33
N GLU A 564 -9.89 42.53 -6.07
CA GLU A 564 -8.88 43.59 -6.18
C GLU A 564 -7.70 43.14 -7.07
N PRO A 565 -7.45 43.80 -8.21
CA PRO A 565 -6.34 43.46 -9.11
C PRO A 565 -4.96 43.83 -8.56
N ARG A 566 -4.86 44.86 -7.70
CA ARG A 566 -3.57 45.28 -7.11
C ARG A 566 -3.28 44.49 -5.85
N VAL A 567 -3.05 43.18 -6.03
CA VAL A 567 -2.85 42.21 -4.95
C VAL A 567 -1.62 42.47 -4.07
N ASP A 568 -0.67 43.30 -4.54
CA ASP A 568 0.55 43.71 -3.81
C ASP A 568 0.44 45.12 -3.21
N ASP A 569 -0.74 45.75 -3.26
CA ASP A 569 -0.99 47.10 -2.74
C ASP A 569 -1.95 47.04 -1.54
N GLN A 570 -1.42 47.15 -0.32
CA GLN A 570 -2.25 47.13 0.89
C GLN A 570 -3.29 48.25 0.93
N SER A 571 -3.00 49.41 0.33
CA SER A 571 -3.93 50.56 0.31
C SER A 571 -5.10 50.28 -0.61
N ALA A 572 -4.83 49.68 -1.77
CA ALA A 572 -5.88 49.22 -2.68
C ALA A 572 -6.81 48.21 -2.01
N ILE A 573 -6.26 47.19 -1.36
CA ILE A 573 -7.02 46.15 -0.66
C ILE A 573 -7.87 46.78 0.47
N TYR A 574 -7.30 47.71 1.24
CA TYR A 574 -8.04 48.42 2.30
C TYR A 574 -9.20 49.23 1.74
N HIS A 575 -8.98 50.06 0.72
CA HIS A 575 -10.06 50.86 0.12
C HIS A 575 -11.16 50.00 -0.46
N ARG A 576 -10.79 48.88 -1.11
CA ARG A 576 -11.74 47.88 -1.60
C ARG A 576 -12.56 47.28 -0.46
N ALA A 577 -11.89 46.76 0.57
CA ALA A 577 -12.52 46.15 1.73
C ALA A 577 -13.46 47.12 2.46
N SER A 578 -13.01 48.36 2.66
CA SER A 578 -13.78 49.45 3.29
C SER A 578 -15.07 49.73 2.51
N HIS A 579 -14.95 49.95 1.20
CA HIS A 579 -16.11 50.12 0.32
C HIS A 579 -17.08 48.93 0.38
N VAL A 580 -16.57 47.69 0.37
CA VAL A 580 -17.40 46.48 0.41
C VAL A 580 -18.17 46.37 1.72
N VAL A 581 -17.53 46.64 2.86
CA VAL A 581 -18.20 46.62 4.18
C VAL A 581 -19.39 47.59 4.19
N ASP A 582 -19.18 48.84 3.77
CA ASP A 582 -20.23 49.87 3.75
C ASP A 582 -21.35 49.55 2.75
N TYR A 583 -20.95 49.10 1.55
CA TYR A 583 -21.88 48.78 0.49
C TYR A 583 -22.75 47.57 0.82
N VAL A 584 -22.17 46.47 1.33
CA VAL A 584 -22.92 45.26 1.71
C VAL A 584 -23.83 45.52 2.91
N ALA A 585 -23.40 46.34 3.86
CA ALA A 585 -24.24 46.77 4.97
C ALA A 585 -25.49 47.54 4.50
N SER A 586 -25.38 48.29 3.41
CA SER A 586 -26.48 49.10 2.85
C SER A 586 -27.32 48.37 1.79
N ASN A 587 -26.74 47.41 1.06
CA ASN A 587 -27.33 46.74 -0.11
C ASN A 587 -27.41 45.23 0.07
N ARG A 588 -27.66 44.79 1.31
CA ARG A 588 -27.60 43.39 1.73
C ARG A 588 -28.40 42.42 0.84
N ARG A 589 -29.64 42.79 0.50
CA ARG A 589 -30.53 41.94 -0.32
C ARG A 589 -30.00 41.71 -1.73
N GLU A 590 -29.37 42.73 -2.32
CA GLU A 590 -28.79 42.65 -3.66
C GLU A 590 -27.56 41.75 -3.65
N PHE A 591 -26.67 41.95 -2.67
CA PHE A 591 -25.51 41.10 -2.44
C PHE A 591 -25.90 39.63 -2.25
N GLU A 592 -26.83 39.35 -1.34
CA GLU A 592 -27.30 37.99 -1.05
C GLU A 592 -27.95 37.32 -2.26
N LYS A 593 -28.73 38.08 -3.06
CA LYS A 593 -29.31 37.57 -4.31
C LYS A 593 -28.22 37.16 -5.29
N ALA A 594 -27.25 38.03 -5.54
CA ALA A 594 -26.14 37.74 -6.45
C ALA A 594 -25.29 36.54 -5.99
N VAL A 595 -25.12 36.37 -4.67
CA VAL A 595 -24.43 35.19 -4.11
C VAL A 595 -25.22 33.90 -4.36
N ARG A 596 -26.55 33.90 -4.23
CA ARG A 596 -27.35 32.70 -4.55
C ARG A 596 -27.22 32.31 -6.02
N GLU A 597 -27.35 33.28 -6.93
CA GLU A 597 -27.21 33.06 -8.36
C GLU A 597 -25.81 32.53 -8.72
N LEU A 598 -24.77 33.04 -8.06
CA LEU A 598 -23.41 32.51 -8.20
C LEU A 598 -23.30 31.04 -7.78
N PHE A 599 -23.87 30.67 -6.63
CA PHE A 599 -23.81 29.29 -6.14
C PHE A 599 -24.56 28.31 -7.05
N GLU A 600 -25.70 28.72 -7.61
CA GLU A 600 -26.45 27.91 -8.57
C GLU A 600 -25.61 27.63 -9.84
N ASP A 601 -24.94 28.64 -10.39
CA ASP A 601 -24.05 28.47 -11.55
C ASP A 601 -22.82 27.59 -11.22
N LEU A 602 -22.20 27.80 -10.06
CA LEU A 602 -21.05 27.00 -9.63
C LEU A 602 -21.43 25.53 -9.39
N ASP A 603 -22.60 25.25 -8.82
CA ASP A 603 -23.11 23.89 -8.62
C ASP A 603 -23.35 23.19 -9.97
N GLU A 604 -23.92 23.91 -10.95
CA GLU A 604 -24.11 23.39 -12.30
C GLU A 604 -22.78 23.07 -12.99
N LYS A 605 -21.77 23.94 -12.84
CA LYS A 605 -20.41 23.74 -13.40
C LYS A 605 -19.66 22.59 -12.71
N ALA A 606 -19.74 22.50 -11.38
CA ALA A 606 -19.18 21.40 -10.61
C ALA A 606 -19.82 20.08 -11.03
N THR A 607 -21.15 20.01 -11.04
CA THR A 607 -21.88 18.82 -11.47
C THR A 607 -21.48 18.39 -12.88
N ARG A 608 -21.45 19.31 -13.85
CA ARG A 608 -21.07 19.00 -15.24
C ARG A 608 -19.62 18.51 -15.38
N SER A 609 -18.67 19.18 -14.72
CA SER A 609 -17.24 18.80 -14.82
C SER A 609 -16.96 17.45 -14.16
N TRP A 610 -17.53 17.18 -12.97
CA TRP A 610 -17.42 15.89 -12.29
C TRP A 610 -18.16 14.76 -13.01
N ASP A 611 -19.34 15.04 -13.57
CA ASP A 611 -20.09 14.06 -14.37
C ASP A 611 -19.33 13.67 -15.65
N CYS A 612 -18.68 14.64 -16.31
CA CYS A 612 -17.79 14.35 -17.44
C CYS A 612 -16.65 13.42 -17.03
N LEU A 613 -15.97 13.71 -15.91
CA LEU A 613 -14.90 12.88 -15.40
C LEU A 613 -15.36 11.45 -15.10
N VAL A 614 -16.44 11.29 -14.33
CA VAL A 614 -16.93 9.97 -13.90
C VAL A 614 -17.48 9.18 -15.09
N LYS A 615 -18.18 9.80 -16.04
CA LYS A 615 -18.71 9.10 -17.22
C LYS A 615 -17.64 8.79 -18.27
N SER A 616 -16.51 9.49 -18.24
CA SER A 616 -15.39 9.26 -19.16
C SER A 616 -14.62 7.96 -18.90
N THR A 617 -14.93 7.23 -17.83
CA THR A 617 -14.30 5.94 -17.51
C THR A 617 -14.54 4.83 -18.56
N TYR A 618 -15.32 5.12 -19.62
CA TYR A 618 -15.65 4.18 -20.69
C TYR A 618 -15.25 4.63 -22.11
N LYS A 619 -14.76 5.87 -22.30
CA LYS A 619 -14.39 6.44 -23.62
C LYS A 619 -13.28 7.46 -23.42
N THR A 620 -12.33 7.57 -24.34
CA THR A 620 -11.28 8.62 -24.33
C THR A 620 -11.93 10.00 -24.18
N PRO A 621 -11.93 10.65 -23.00
CA PRO A 621 -12.37 12.02 -22.91
C PRO A 621 -11.33 12.88 -23.61
N MET A 622 -11.78 13.93 -24.29
CA MET A 622 -10.89 14.93 -24.85
C MET A 622 -11.28 16.27 -24.24
N CYS A 623 -10.32 17.03 -23.75
CA CYS A 623 -10.53 18.44 -23.44
C CYS A 623 -10.51 19.16 -24.80
N VAL A 624 -11.68 19.37 -25.43
CA VAL A 624 -11.77 19.76 -26.86
C VAL A 624 -11.94 21.26 -27.05
N ASP A 625 -12.36 22.01 -26.02
CA ASP A 625 -12.60 23.44 -26.18
C ASP A 625 -11.42 24.28 -25.68
N GLY A 626 -11.18 25.42 -26.33
CA GLY A 626 -10.09 26.35 -26.02
C GLY A 626 -10.11 26.94 -24.61
N GLY A 627 -11.13 26.62 -23.80
CA GLY A 627 -11.27 26.98 -22.38
C GLY A 627 -11.02 25.84 -21.38
N GLY A 628 -10.52 24.67 -21.81
CA GLY A 628 -10.14 23.59 -20.88
C GLY A 628 -11.31 22.78 -20.30
N GLU A 629 -12.51 22.85 -20.89
CA GLU A 629 -13.66 22.06 -20.47
C GLU A 629 -13.56 20.59 -20.92
N CYS A 630 -14.00 19.68 -20.04
CA CYS A 630 -14.09 18.26 -20.35
C CYS A 630 -15.27 17.99 -21.29
N VAL A 631 -14.99 17.37 -22.45
CA VAL A 631 -16.02 16.93 -23.39
C VAL A 631 -15.87 15.43 -23.66
N ILE A 632 -16.97 14.69 -23.56
CA ILE A 632 -16.98 13.27 -23.93
C ILE A 632 -16.94 13.19 -25.46
N ALA A 633 -15.76 12.92 -26.03
CA ALA A 633 -15.62 12.72 -27.46
C ALA A 633 -16.46 11.51 -27.91
N ARG A 634 -17.31 11.70 -28.92
CA ARG A 634 -17.84 10.57 -29.68
C ARG A 634 -16.68 10.05 -30.53
N VAL A 635 -16.25 8.81 -30.28
CA VAL A 635 -15.28 8.11 -31.13
C VAL A 635 -15.75 8.24 -32.60
N PRO A 636 -14.94 8.79 -33.52
CA PRO A 636 -15.26 8.74 -34.93
C PRO A 636 -15.39 7.28 -35.34
N THR A 637 -16.57 6.87 -35.80
CA THR A 637 -16.76 5.58 -36.45
C THR A 637 -16.12 5.62 -37.84
N SER A 638 -14.80 5.46 -37.90
CA SER A 638 -14.00 5.25 -39.13
C SER A 638 -12.59 4.85 -38.67
N THR A 639 -11.93 3.79 -39.08
CA THR A 639 -12.08 2.84 -40.20
C THR A 639 -11.24 1.62 -39.82
N THR A 640 -11.72 0.43 -40.17
CA THR A 640 -10.91 -0.79 -40.21
C THR A 640 -9.61 -0.57 -40.99
N GLY A 641 -8.47 -0.84 -40.36
CA GLY A 641 -7.17 -0.89 -41.04
C GLY A 641 -6.00 -0.63 -40.11
N PHE A 642 -5.58 -1.63 -39.34
CA PHE A 642 -4.20 -2.14 -39.23
C PHE A 642 -4.20 -3.48 -38.49
#